data_AF-A0AAV4JVR3-F1
#
_entry.id   AF-A0AAV4JVR3-F1
#
_cell.length_a   1.000
_cell.length_b   1.000
_cell.length_c   1.000
_cell.angle_alpha   90.00
_cell.angle_beta   90.00
_cell.angle_gamma   90.00
#
_symmetry.space_group_name_H-M   'P 1'
#
loop_
_entity.id
_entity.type
_entity.pdbx_description
1 polymer ?
#
loop_
_entity_poly.entity_id
_entity_poly.type
_entity_poly.pdbx_seq_one_letter_code
_entity_poly.pdbx_strand_id
1 'polypeptide(L)'
;MALLKKDTIKLSTPMGEREVQLWIGDITMLPIEDQVDMVFTSAFYGDYSPVPGTLIGSLKRNLELSVRDLAKNKEADMRKMFSCWISEPLPAGLPYKRLVCFEFHCFKQLEGSTPMTDILSSQLSEMFRAMMPIFNNHESTVITPLLTTGNQRQSVSQVLRAMVDSACHWIKAGLPLKCLKLVLYSPNPSKLDEQNELCMKFFKRLKSAWKRHEEENAVVSQSYDVCLSYTPKDQELANKVVDELKKQNKHLAIHSEIFTVNHEQTWQGEIYEVMKNSKRIVVILTPDYVDDPDCVVQFNLALCCNRLKKEEVLMPFLFEMVPNLPNYMSLVQYTMCKARKEHETAEGLLEAACRNLIQVLASLPPTQSALKEDNSRGALDKSIAESAQSDSGKSYDILISYSHRFRDEPLKFYNILREKYPHLNIFFDQNELKAGNLWQQALFEAVDKTSCIVAFLSEGYCKSSVCQDEFSIGLARHFAQESMLLIPVHTERVEMLPRSLTSIPCVDLGQTQENLASLADKLAEMLEANSRNKHQPPFPRIFKDKMAEFRSREFKTRFRMDRGQVESKVPPAADANVEGDVAFVYAQDCLKLAAILSVLLRQHAPGLICQMVSDSTCQRRELLESARMVVVIVSDQLVGTQPLLEELHTVLCRQRSTADDTVVYLMQSGHTEVSPFYLHALPYRVSLDDENLWRRLERAASNKNPRYAVDLKGMQGTYRCTAAQNLTLSAAAHDIISLIAQGRGTGSSMPYNVTNIAEVEDKIAGVDNSLVHVHEHIITLSSINHLSWKGGQAPPRTNPASHDAPPSPALPLPSPPSSPPAVATNGQVVATALQEEDAEDGAAVFPAQEQEEEVPPGGSERQRET
;
A
#
# COMPACT_ATOMS: atom_id res chain seq x y z
N MET A 1 -2.77 15.06 42.87
CA MET A 1 -2.51 13.69 43.37
C MET A 1 -1.80 12.94 42.27
N ALA A 2 -0.75 12.16 42.57
CA ALA A 2 0.17 11.63 41.55
C ALA A 2 -0.36 10.36 40.86
N LEU A 3 0.15 10.05 39.67
CA LEU A 3 0.07 8.73 39.06
C LEU A 3 1.43 8.04 39.28
N LEU A 4 1.44 6.90 39.98
CA LEU A 4 2.69 6.25 40.43
C LEU A 4 2.86 4.87 39.79
N LYS A 5 3.99 4.64 39.12
CA LYS A 5 4.41 3.31 38.68
C LYS A 5 4.74 2.46 39.90
N LYS A 6 4.12 1.28 40.01
CA LYS A 6 4.29 0.37 41.16
C LYS A 6 5.09 -0.88 40.82
N ASP A 7 4.88 -1.44 39.63
CA ASP A 7 5.58 -2.65 39.20
C ASP A 7 5.65 -2.73 37.67
N THR A 8 6.46 -3.65 37.16
CA THR A 8 6.70 -3.83 35.73
C THR A 8 7.11 -5.27 35.44
N ILE A 9 6.48 -5.88 34.43
CA ILE A 9 6.94 -7.09 33.75
C ILE A 9 7.75 -6.62 32.54
N LYS A 10 9.00 -7.05 32.46
CA LYS A 10 9.88 -6.79 31.31
C LYS A 10 9.92 -8.04 30.44
N LEU A 11 9.83 -7.85 29.14
CA LEU A 11 9.76 -8.90 28.15
C LEU A 11 10.85 -8.62 27.12
N SER A 12 11.82 -9.53 27.01
CA SER A 12 12.83 -9.47 25.96
C SER A 12 12.27 -10.10 24.69
N THR A 13 12.38 -9.40 23.55
CA THR A 13 11.92 -9.87 22.23
C THR A 13 13.00 -9.63 21.18
N PRO A 14 12.96 -10.30 20.02
CA PRO A 14 13.84 -9.99 18.88
C PRO A 14 13.74 -8.53 18.39
N MET A 15 12.67 -7.82 18.74
CA MET A 15 12.46 -6.41 18.43
C MET A 15 12.99 -5.47 19.55
N GLY A 16 13.58 -6.01 20.61
CA GLY A 16 14.09 -5.29 21.77
C GLY A 16 13.24 -5.47 23.04
N GLU A 17 13.56 -4.69 24.07
CA GLU A 17 12.88 -4.75 25.37
C GLU A 17 11.47 -4.12 25.30
N ARG A 18 10.52 -4.78 25.97
CA ARG A 18 9.09 -4.41 26.02
C ARG A 18 8.58 -4.50 27.45
N GLU A 19 7.55 -3.73 27.78
CA GLU A 19 7.09 -3.61 29.16
C GLU A 19 5.56 -3.67 29.33
N VAL A 20 5.12 -4.41 30.34
CA VAL A 20 3.75 -4.33 30.89
C VAL A 20 3.86 -3.77 32.31
N GLN A 21 3.40 -2.54 32.50
CA GLN A 21 3.57 -1.77 33.74
C GLN A 21 2.26 -1.69 34.53
N LEU A 22 2.35 -1.81 35.85
CA LEU A 22 1.23 -1.52 36.76
C LEU A 22 1.42 -0.14 37.39
N TRP A 23 0.38 0.68 37.27
CA TRP A 23 0.33 2.04 37.80
C TRP A 23 -0.87 2.18 38.75
N ILE A 24 -0.73 3.05 39.74
CA ILE A 24 -1.81 3.40 40.66
C ILE A 24 -1.95 4.92 40.75
N GLY A 25 -3.19 5.39 40.65
CA GLY A 25 -3.53 6.80 40.75
C GLY A 25 -4.64 7.16 39.77
N ASP A 26 -4.77 8.44 39.47
CA ASP A 26 -5.66 8.89 38.41
C ASP A 26 -4.89 8.89 37.09
N ILE A 27 -5.34 8.12 36.10
CA ILE A 27 -4.74 8.04 34.77
C ILE A 27 -4.56 9.45 34.19
N THR A 28 -5.52 10.37 34.39
CA THR A 28 -5.48 11.76 33.91
C THR A 28 -4.34 12.62 34.50
N MET A 29 -3.61 12.10 35.49
CA MET A 29 -2.44 12.75 36.09
C MET A 29 -1.10 12.24 35.52
N LEU A 30 -1.11 11.56 34.37
CA LEU A 30 0.11 11.18 33.65
C LEU A 30 0.89 12.46 33.25
N PRO A 31 2.18 12.60 33.62
CA PRO A 31 2.98 13.73 33.22
C PRO A 31 3.19 13.79 31.70
N ILE A 32 3.36 14.99 31.15
CA ILE A 32 3.50 15.20 29.70
C ILE A 32 4.82 14.62 29.18
N GLU A 33 5.86 14.59 30.00
CA GLU A 33 7.15 13.95 29.73
C GLU A 33 7.04 12.42 29.55
N ASP A 34 5.99 11.83 30.12
CA ASP A 34 5.67 10.40 30.01
C ASP A 34 4.56 10.13 28.97
N GLN A 35 4.32 11.08 28.05
CA GLN A 35 3.28 11.01 27.03
C GLN A 35 3.31 9.67 26.30
N VAL A 36 2.11 9.10 26.09
CA VAL A 36 1.94 7.86 25.33
C VAL A 36 1.15 8.09 24.05
N ASP A 37 1.24 7.14 23.13
CA ASP A 37 0.56 7.25 21.84
C ASP A 37 -0.95 7.12 22.00
N MET A 38 -1.44 6.26 22.90
CA MET A 38 -2.88 5.98 23.02
C MET A 38 -3.33 5.83 24.47
N VAL A 39 -4.46 6.46 24.81
CA VAL A 39 -5.26 6.14 25.99
C VAL A 39 -6.47 5.31 25.60
N PHE A 40 -6.65 4.16 26.25
CA PHE A 40 -7.82 3.32 26.01
C PHE A 40 -8.90 3.62 27.05
N THR A 41 -10.15 3.57 26.63
CA THR A 41 -11.34 3.64 27.50
C THR A 41 -12.39 2.65 27.04
N SER A 42 -13.32 2.30 27.92
CA SER A 42 -14.51 1.53 27.57
C SER A 42 -15.79 2.35 27.79
N ALA A 43 -16.80 2.07 26.97
CA ALA A 43 -18.12 2.69 27.02
C ALA A 43 -19.22 1.63 26.82
N PHE A 44 -20.45 1.97 27.20
CA PHE A 44 -21.62 1.24 26.70
C PHE A 44 -21.84 1.63 25.23
N TYR A 45 -22.40 0.71 24.43
CA TYR A 45 -22.63 0.95 23.01
C TYR A 45 -23.36 2.28 22.76
N GLY A 46 -22.70 3.18 22.02
CA GLY A 46 -23.21 4.52 21.71
C GLY A 46 -23.36 5.51 22.90
N ASP A 47 -23.04 5.13 24.14
CA ASP A 47 -23.17 6.01 25.32
C ASP A 47 -21.80 6.39 25.91
N TYR A 48 -21.43 7.65 25.64
CA TYR A 48 -20.18 8.27 26.11
C TYR A 48 -20.44 9.37 27.15
N SER A 49 -21.50 9.23 27.95
CA SER A 49 -21.82 10.19 29.01
C SER A 49 -20.67 10.33 30.02
N PRO A 50 -20.31 11.57 30.45
CA PRO A 50 -19.24 11.80 31.41
C PRO A 50 -19.67 11.48 32.84
N VAL A 51 -19.95 10.20 33.09
CA VAL A 51 -20.46 9.73 34.38
C VAL A 51 -19.38 9.89 35.46
N PRO A 52 -19.67 10.56 36.60
CA PRO A 52 -18.73 10.66 37.71
C PRO A 52 -18.23 9.30 38.18
N GLY A 53 -16.92 9.18 38.41
CA GLY A 53 -16.30 7.92 38.83
C GLY A 53 -15.85 7.01 37.68
N THR A 54 -16.08 7.41 36.42
CA THR A 54 -15.56 6.72 35.23
C THR A 54 -14.37 7.47 34.63
N LEU A 55 -13.57 6.79 33.80
CA LEU A 55 -12.53 7.45 33.02
C LEU A 55 -13.11 8.55 32.11
N ILE A 56 -14.22 8.29 31.44
CA ILE A 56 -14.90 9.30 30.59
C ILE A 56 -15.23 10.56 31.42
N GLY A 57 -15.74 10.38 32.64
CA GLY A 57 -15.99 11.48 33.57
C GLY A 57 -14.72 12.22 34.00
N SER A 58 -13.64 11.49 34.31
CA SER A 58 -12.35 12.10 34.69
C SER A 58 -11.67 12.82 33.54
N LEU A 59 -11.71 12.28 32.31
CA LEU A 59 -11.22 12.95 31.11
C LEU A 59 -11.92 14.30 30.92
N LYS A 60 -13.26 14.33 31.06
CA LYS A 60 -14.03 15.57 30.93
C LYS A 60 -13.75 16.56 32.05
N ARG A 61 -13.59 16.09 33.29
CA ARG A 61 -13.41 16.96 34.48
C ARG A 61 -11.99 17.51 34.60
N ASN A 62 -10.99 16.68 34.37
CA ASN A 62 -9.59 16.99 34.71
C ASN A 62 -8.79 17.46 33.48
N LEU A 63 -9.16 17.01 32.29
CA LEU A 63 -8.46 17.33 31.02
C LEU A 63 -9.37 18.04 30.00
N GLU A 64 -10.59 18.39 30.40
CA GLU A 64 -11.63 18.97 29.54
C GLU A 64 -11.97 18.12 28.28
N LEU A 65 -11.55 16.86 28.27
CA LEU A 65 -11.65 15.98 27.11
C LEU A 65 -12.98 15.21 27.11
N SER A 66 -13.85 15.53 26.14
CA SER A 66 -15.20 14.96 26.02
C SER A 66 -15.23 13.79 25.04
N VAL A 67 -15.33 12.56 25.54
CA VAL A 67 -15.41 11.35 24.68
C VAL A 67 -16.66 11.40 23.79
N ARG A 68 -17.77 11.96 24.27
CA ARG A 68 -18.99 12.18 23.48
C ARG A 68 -18.75 13.10 22.27
N ASP A 69 -17.91 14.12 22.43
CA ASP A 69 -17.59 15.03 21.32
C ASP A 69 -16.58 14.38 20.36
N LEU A 70 -15.57 13.67 20.88
CA LEU A 70 -14.65 12.86 20.05
C LEU A 70 -15.39 11.81 19.23
N ALA A 71 -16.42 11.18 19.78
CA ALA A 71 -17.18 10.14 19.09
C ALA A 71 -18.01 10.67 17.89
N LYS A 72 -18.22 11.98 17.76
CA LYS A 72 -18.91 12.58 16.60
C LYS A 72 -18.03 12.51 15.34
N ASN A 73 -16.72 12.66 15.52
CA ASN A 73 -15.71 12.63 14.46
C ASN A 73 -14.69 11.55 14.78
N LYS A 74 -15.03 10.29 14.47
CA LYS A 74 -14.15 9.14 14.71
C LYS A 74 -13.00 9.17 13.72
N GLU A 75 -11.86 8.69 14.20
CA GLU A 75 -10.69 8.54 13.37
C GLU A 75 -10.80 7.37 12.39
N ALA A 76 -11.27 6.25 12.91
CA ALA A 76 -11.81 5.17 12.14
C ALA A 76 -12.81 4.44 13.01
N ASP A 77 -13.85 3.96 12.36
CA ASP A 77 -14.90 3.19 12.99
C ASP A 77 -14.71 1.71 12.70
N MET A 78 -14.05 1.03 13.63
CA MET A 78 -13.79 -0.40 13.55
C MET A 78 -14.79 -1.20 14.38
N ARG A 79 -15.94 -0.61 14.77
CA ARG A 79 -16.89 -1.27 15.69
C ARG A 79 -17.44 -2.58 15.14
N LYS A 80 -17.57 -2.70 13.81
CA LYS A 80 -18.00 -3.94 13.15
C LYS A 80 -17.00 -5.09 13.33
N MET A 81 -15.70 -4.81 13.25
CA MET A 81 -14.64 -5.84 13.24
C MET A 81 -13.97 -6.04 14.60
N PHE A 82 -13.85 -4.98 15.40
CA PHE A 82 -13.04 -4.95 16.62
C PHE A 82 -13.72 -4.24 17.80
N SER A 83 -15.03 -3.98 17.73
CA SER A 83 -15.82 -3.34 18.79
C SER A 83 -15.24 -2.00 19.30
N CYS A 84 -14.47 -1.29 18.47
CA CYS A 84 -13.85 -0.05 18.88
C CYS A 84 -13.83 0.99 17.78
N TRP A 85 -13.62 2.22 18.21
CA TRP A 85 -13.23 3.31 17.35
C TRP A 85 -12.05 4.03 17.97
N ILE A 86 -11.26 4.65 17.12
CA ILE A 86 -10.15 5.50 17.51
C ILE A 86 -10.55 6.95 17.27
N SER A 87 -10.06 7.88 18.09
CA SER A 87 -10.36 9.30 18.00
C SER A 87 -9.36 10.00 17.10
N GLU A 88 -9.75 11.13 16.53
CA GLU A 88 -8.80 12.19 16.16
C GLU A 88 -7.84 12.49 17.31
N PRO A 89 -6.64 13.01 17.04
CA PRO A 89 -5.74 13.38 18.07
C PRO A 89 -6.29 14.38 18.97
N LEU A 90 -5.87 14.07 20.16
CA LEU A 90 -6.16 14.85 21.30
C LEU A 90 -5.31 16.12 21.18
N PRO A 91 -5.82 17.25 21.69
CA PRO A 91 -5.10 18.50 21.74
C PRO A 91 -3.65 18.35 22.24
N ALA A 92 -2.74 19.12 21.62
CA ALA A 92 -1.36 19.19 22.06
C ALA A 92 -1.27 19.63 23.54
N GLY A 93 -0.31 19.07 24.29
CA GLY A 93 -0.18 19.30 25.72
C GLY A 93 -0.93 18.31 26.61
N LEU A 94 -1.70 17.38 26.02
CA LEU A 94 -2.23 16.23 26.73
C LEU A 94 -1.21 15.08 26.78
N PRO A 95 -1.22 14.26 27.85
CA PRO A 95 -0.29 13.15 28.01
C PRO A 95 -0.62 11.94 27.10
N TYR A 96 -1.55 12.09 26.15
CA TYR A 96 -1.98 11.07 25.20
C TYR A 96 -2.12 11.69 23.81
N LYS A 97 -1.65 10.99 22.77
CA LYS A 97 -1.84 11.46 21.38
C LYS A 97 -3.23 11.12 20.83
N ARG A 98 -3.77 9.94 21.14
CA ARG A 98 -5.09 9.46 20.68
C ARG A 98 -5.89 8.81 21.80
N LEU A 99 -7.21 8.75 21.65
CA LEU A 99 -8.10 7.94 22.46
C LEU A 99 -8.63 6.76 21.63
N VAL A 100 -8.64 5.56 22.20
CA VAL A 100 -9.34 4.40 21.62
C VAL A 100 -10.47 4.02 22.56
N CYS A 101 -11.69 3.99 22.05
CA CYS A 101 -12.88 3.65 22.81
C CYS A 101 -13.40 2.27 22.40
N PHE A 102 -13.40 1.34 23.34
CA PHE A 102 -14.00 0.03 23.19
C PHE A 102 -15.46 0.07 23.64
N GLU A 103 -16.38 -0.39 22.79
CA GLU A 103 -17.81 -0.43 23.06
C GLU A 103 -18.24 -1.82 23.49
N PHE A 104 -18.70 -1.89 24.73
CA PHE A 104 -19.23 -3.12 25.29
C PHE A 104 -20.65 -3.36 24.79
N HIS A 105 -20.81 -4.40 23.99
CA HIS A 105 -22.11 -4.89 23.53
C HIS A 105 -22.66 -5.90 24.53
N CYS A 106 -23.44 -5.45 25.53
CA CYS A 106 -24.19 -6.38 26.37
C CYS A 106 -25.37 -7.05 25.64
N PHE A 107 -25.79 -6.52 24.47
CA PHE A 107 -27.02 -6.91 23.78
C PHE A 107 -26.84 -7.90 22.61
N LYS A 108 -25.65 -8.46 22.36
CA LYS A 108 -25.51 -9.67 21.52
C LYS A 108 -26.19 -10.91 22.14
N GLN A 109 -26.80 -10.77 23.33
CA GLN A 109 -27.59 -11.78 24.04
C GLN A 109 -28.88 -12.27 23.33
N LEU A 110 -29.26 -11.72 22.17
CA LEU A 110 -30.52 -12.10 21.52
C LEU A 110 -30.42 -13.37 20.65
N GLU A 111 -29.23 -13.93 20.43
CA GLU A 111 -29.04 -15.19 19.71
C GLU A 111 -28.14 -16.15 20.50
N GLY A 112 -28.63 -16.65 21.65
CA GLY A 112 -28.08 -17.85 22.29
C GLY A 112 -27.51 -17.66 23.71
N SER A 113 -27.53 -18.77 24.44
CA SER A 113 -27.13 -18.94 25.84
C SER A 113 -25.62 -18.98 26.05
N THR A 114 -24.90 -17.92 25.66
CA THR A 114 -23.45 -17.82 25.87
C THR A 114 -23.12 -17.33 27.29
N PRO A 115 -22.30 -18.05 28.07
CA PRO A 115 -21.81 -17.63 29.38
C PRO A 115 -21.13 -16.25 29.38
N MET A 116 -21.26 -15.50 30.49
CA MET A 116 -20.71 -14.15 30.62
C MET A 116 -19.17 -14.10 30.54
N THR A 117 -18.49 -15.19 30.90
CA THR A 117 -17.03 -15.33 30.84
C THR A 117 -16.50 -15.24 29.41
N ASP A 118 -17.23 -15.80 28.45
CA ASP A 118 -16.79 -15.96 27.07
C ASP A 118 -16.92 -14.63 26.32
N ILE A 119 -17.91 -13.82 26.71
CA ILE A 119 -18.11 -12.45 26.23
C ILE A 119 -16.91 -11.57 26.62
N LEU A 120 -16.43 -11.68 27.86
CA LEU A 120 -15.27 -10.90 28.33
C LEU A 120 -14.00 -11.31 27.57
N SER A 121 -13.76 -12.61 27.42
CA SER A 121 -12.58 -13.12 26.72
C SER A 121 -12.56 -12.72 25.24
N SER A 122 -13.71 -12.84 24.57
CA SER A 122 -13.86 -12.41 23.17
C SER A 122 -13.56 -10.90 23.00
N GLN A 123 -14.13 -10.05 23.85
CA GLN A 123 -13.90 -8.60 23.78
C GLN A 123 -12.45 -8.18 24.04
N LEU A 124 -11.80 -8.81 25.02
CA LEU A 124 -10.39 -8.53 25.28
C LEU A 124 -9.49 -9.04 24.14
N SER A 125 -9.87 -10.15 23.48
CA SER A 125 -9.19 -10.62 22.26
C SER A 125 -9.34 -9.62 21.12
N GLU A 126 -10.56 -9.13 20.85
CA GLU A 126 -10.82 -8.07 19.86
C GLU A 126 -9.99 -6.81 20.13
N MET A 127 -9.80 -6.43 21.40
CA MET A 127 -8.96 -5.29 21.79
C MET A 127 -7.51 -5.44 21.31
N PHE A 128 -6.88 -6.60 21.54
CA PHE A 128 -5.50 -6.81 21.09
C PHE A 128 -5.40 -7.00 19.58
N ARG A 129 -6.42 -7.59 18.93
CA ARG A 129 -6.48 -7.68 17.47
C ARG A 129 -6.58 -6.32 16.81
N ALA A 130 -7.39 -5.41 17.37
CA ALA A 130 -7.53 -4.04 16.90
C ALA A 130 -6.17 -3.32 16.82
N MET A 131 -5.23 -3.68 17.69
CA MET A 131 -3.89 -3.11 17.70
C MET A 131 -3.11 -3.40 16.41
N MET A 132 -3.41 -4.46 15.65
CA MET A 132 -2.75 -4.72 14.36
C MET A 132 -2.99 -3.62 13.33
N PRO A 133 -4.25 -3.34 12.93
CA PRO A 133 -4.53 -2.22 12.04
C PRO A 133 -4.26 -0.86 12.70
N ILE A 134 -4.46 -0.71 14.02
CA ILE A 134 -4.21 0.56 14.72
C ILE A 134 -2.72 0.93 14.72
N PHE A 135 -1.82 -0.02 15.01
CA PHE A 135 -0.38 0.24 15.08
C PHE A 135 0.26 0.28 13.69
N ASN A 136 -0.28 -0.46 12.72
CA ASN A 136 0.20 -0.44 11.33
C ASN A 136 1.72 -0.69 11.22
N ASN A 137 2.22 -1.71 11.90
CA ASN A 137 3.66 -2.01 12.04
C ASN A 137 4.51 -0.99 12.83
N HIS A 138 3.95 0.13 13.29
CA HIS A 138 4.69 1.08 14.12
C HIS A 138 4.73 0.66 15.58
N GLU A 139 5.89 0.82 16.20
CA GLU A 139 6.03 0.66 17.65
C GLU A 139 5.18 1.67 18.41
N SER A 140 4.30 1.18 19.28
CA SER A 140 3.29 2.01 19.95
C SER A 140 3.28 1.82 21.47
N THR A 141 2.92 2.88 22.20
CA THR A 141 2.74 2.89 23.66
C THR A 141 1.29 3.15 24.05
N VAL A 142 0.77 2.35 24.98
CA VAL A 142 -0.64 2.39 25.38
C VAL A 142 -0.75 2.57 26.89
N ILE A 143 -1.68 3.41 27.33
CA ILE A 143 -2.14 3.47 28.73
C ILE A 143 -3.64 3.18 28.79
N THR A 144 -4.05 2.39 29.77
CA THR A 144 -5.43 1.94 29.88
C THR A 144 -5.81 1.71 31.34
N PRO A 145 -7.05 2.04 31.75
CA PRO A 145 -7.59 1.45 32.96
C PRO A 145 -7.82 -0.05 32.73
N LEU A 146 -8.22 -0.76 33.77
CA LEU A 146 -8.85 -2.07 33.58
C LEU A 146 -10.23 -1.85 32.96
N LEU A 147 -10.31 -2.02 31.64
CA LEU A 147 -11.53 -1.85 30.87
C LEU A 147 -12.65 -2.71 31.47
N THR A 148 -13.90 -2.25 31.35
CA THR A 148 -15.11 -2.99 31.79
C THR A 148 -15.27 -3.26 33.29
N THR A 149 -14.30 -2.92 34.16
CA THR A 149 -14.38 -3.19 35.61
C THR A 149 -15.16 -2.17 36.44
N GLY A 150 -15.41 -0.97 35.90
CA GLY A 150 -16.12 0.12 36.58
C GLY A 150 -17.64 -0.07 36.58
N ASN A 151 -18.39 0.86 35.98
CA ASN A 151 -19.86 0.77 35.90
C ASN A 151 -20.37 -0.45 35.10
N GLN A 152 -19.49 -1.10 34.35
CA GLN A 152 -19.74 -2.35 33.62
C GLN A 152 -19.57 -3.60 34.51
N ARG A 153 -19.12 -3.43 35.77
CA ARG A 153 -19.12 -4.41 36.87
C ARG A 153 -18.40 -5.73 36.61
N GLN A 154 -17.49 -5.78 35.64
CA GLN A 154 -16.62 -6.96 35.45
C GLN A 154 -15.64 -7.10 36.60
N SER A 155 -15.25 -8.33 36.91
CA SER A 155 -14.33 -8.60 38.00
C SER A 155 -12.94 -8.02 37.72
N VAL A 156 -12.49 -7.14 38.61
CA VAL A 156 -11.16 -6.52 38.55
C VAL A 156 -10.04 -7.57 38.45
N SER A 157 -10.14 -8.67 39.19
CA SER A 157 -9.11 -9.71 39.17
C SER A 157 -9.10 -10.52 37.88
N GLN A 158 -10.28 -10.79 37.29
CA GLN A 158 -10.37 -11.50 36.01
C GLN A 158 -9.83 -10.64 34.86
N VAL A 159 -10.25 -9.37 34.79
CA VAL A 159 -9.78 -8.43 33.76
C VAL A 159 -8.28 -8.17 33.90
N LEU A 160 -7.77 -7.94 35.12
CA LEU A 160 -6.34 -7.72 35.34
C LEU A 160 -5.50 -8.92 34.86
N ARG A 161 -5.92 -10.16 35.18
CA ARG A 161 -5.26 -11.37 34.68
C ARG A 161 -5.26 -11.39 33.16
N ALA A 162 -6.45 -11.28 32.57
CA ALA A 162 -6.64 -11.40 31.12
C ALA A 162 -5.83 -10.34 30.34
N MET A 163 -5.85 -9.08 30.77
CA MET A 163 -5.09 -8.01 30.12
C MET A 163 -3.57 -8.21 30.26
N VAL A 164 -3.07 -8.62 31.43
CA VAL A 164 -1.64 -8.89 31.63
C VAL A 164 -1.20 -10.08 30.78
N ASP A 165 -1.93 -11.19 30.85
CA ASP A 165 -1.57 -12.42 30.13
C ASP A 165 -1.64 -12.19 28.62
N SER A 166 -2.70 -11.57 28.09
CA SER A 166 -2.78 -11.25 26.66
C SER A 166 -1.71 -10.28 26.20
N ALA A 167 -1.41 -9.23 26.96
CA ALA A 167 -0.36 -8.28 26.59
C ALA A 167 0.99 -8.97 26.47
N CYS A 168 1.36 -9.77 27.49
CA CYS A 168 2.61 -10.51 27.48
C CYS A 168 2.69 -11.47 26.28
N HIS A 169 1.63 -12.24 26.02
CA HIS A 169 1.59 -13.17 24.90
C HIS A 169 1.67 -12.47 23.54
N TRP A 170 0.84 -11.46 23.27
CA TRP A 170 0.84 -10.75 21.99
C TRP A 170 2.17 -10.01 21.73
N ILE A 171 2.76 -9.39 22.75
CA ILE A 171 4.10 -8.80 22.66
C ILE A 171 5.12 -9.87 22.28
N LYS A 172 5.10 -11.01 22.98
CA LYS A 172 6.00 -12.14 22.71
C LYS A 172 5.76 -12.76 21.34
N ALA A 173 4.54 -12.62 20.80
CA ALA A 173 4.16 -13.08 19.48
C ALA A 173 4.57 -12.14 18.34
N GLY A 174 4.96 -10.88 18.65
CA GLY A 174 5.46 -9.91 17.68
C GLY A 174 4.60 -8.66 17.52
N LEU A 175 3.53 -8.49 18.30
CA LEU A 175 2.75 -7.25 18.34
C LEU A 175 3.69 -6.05 18.60
N PRO A 176 3.64 -4.95 17.83
CA PRO A 176 4.55 -3.81 17.99
C PRO A 176 4.12 -2.91 19.16
N LEU A 177 3.74 -3.51 20.29
CA LEU A 177 3.38 -2.85 21.54
C LEU A 177 4.63 -2.68 22.39
N LYS A 178 5.19 -1.46 22.39
CA LYS A 178 6.41 -1.12 23.15
C LYS A 178 6.18 -1.16 24.66
N CYS A 179 5.08 -0.57 25.11
CA CYS A 179 4.74 -0.50 26.52
C CYS A 179 3.21 -0.46 26.72
N LEU A 180 2.70 -1.31 27.61
CA LEU A 180 1.33 -1.23 28.12
C LEU A 180 1.33 -0.75 29.58
N LYS A 181 0.76 0.41 29.86
CA LYS A 181 0.57 0.97 31.20
C LYS A 181 -0.86 0.65 31.69
N LEU A 182 -1.00 -0.34 32.59
CA LEU A 182 -2.26 -0.69 33.24
C LEU A 182 -2.46 0.17 34.49
N VAL A 183 -3.55 0.91 34.58
CA VAL A 183 -3.83 1.84 35.68
C VAL A 183 -4.96 1.35 36.57
N LEU A 184 -4.68 1.20 37.86
CA LEU A 184 -5.69 1.04 38.90
C LEU A 184 -6.01 2.40 39.52
N TYR A 185 -7.29 2.79 39.49
CA TYR A 185 -7.70 4.06 40.06
C TYR A 185 -7.51 4.07 41.57
N SER A 186 -6.88 5.14 42.09
CA SER A 186 -6.85 5.42 43.52
C SER A 186 -6.79 6.93 43.77
N PRO A 187 -7.66 7.48 44.63
CA PRO A 187 -7.57 8.88 45.02
C PRO A 187 -6.33 9.18 45.87
N ASN A 188 -5.72 8.16 46.49
CA ASN A 188 -4.48 8.32 47.25
C ASN A 188 -3.50 7.20 46.91
N PRO A 189 -2.65 7.35 45.88
CA PRO A 189 -1.71 6.31 45.46
C PRO A 189 -0.62 5.99 46.51
N SER A 190 -0.50 6.82 47.55
CA SER A 190 0.39 6.61 48.71
C SER A 190 -0.27 5.80 49.83
N LYS A 191 -1.60 5.71 49.86
CA LYS A 191 -2.37 4.92 50.83
C LYS A 191 -3.45 4.13 50.10
N LEU A 192 -3.12 2.89 49.77
CA LEU A 192 -3.95 2.01 48.97
C LEU A 192 -5.14 1.49 49.77
N ASP A 193 -6.28 1.34 49.09
CA ASP A 193 -7.40 0.56 49.60
C ASP A 193 -7.10 -0.95 49.48
N GLU A 194 -7.91 -1.75 50.17
CA GLU A 194 -7.77 -3.20 50.21
C GLU A 194 -7.81 -3.85 48.81
N GLN A 195 -8.67 -3.35 47.91
CA GLN A 195 -8.81 -3.88 46.56
C GLN A 195 -7.53 -3.65 45.74
N ASN A 196 -6.96 -2.45 45.80
CA ASN A 196 -5.72 -2.09 45.14
C ASN A 196 -4.52 -2.84 45.74
N GLU A 197 -4.48 -3.05 47.06
CA GLU A 197 -3.49 -3.91 47.70
C GLU A 197 -3.56 -5.36 47.20
N LEU A 198 -4.77 -5.92 47.09
CA LEU A 198 -5.00 -7.25 46.53
C LEU A 198 -4.57 -7.33 45.07
N CYS A 199 -4.90 -6.33 44.25
CA CYS A 199 -4.50 -6.26 42.85
C CYS A 199 -2.97 -6.18 42.68
N MET A 200 -2.27 -5.42 43.53
CA MET A 200 -0.80 -5.39 43.52
C MET A 200 -0.20 -6.74 43.89
N LYS A 201 -0.70 -7.38 44.95
CA LYS A 201 -0.25 -8.75 45.34
C LYS A 201 -0.52 -9.73 44.19
N PHE A 202 -1.65 -9.57 43.51
CA PHE A 202 -2.03 -10.42 42.39
C PHE A 202 -1.14 -10.19 41.15
N PHE A 203 -0.85 -8.94 40.79
CA PHE A 203 0.08 -8.60 39.71
C PHE A 203 1.48 -9.14 39.99
N LYS A 204 1.98 -9.04 41.23
CA LYS A 204 3.26 -9.65 41.63
C LYS A 204 3.26 -11.16 41.41
N ARG A 205 2.16 -11.84 41.72
CA ARG A 205 2.00 -13.28 41.44
C ARG A 205 2.00 -13.57 39.94
N LEU A 206 1.32 -12.76 39.13
CA LEU A 206 1.34 -12.89 37.66
C LEU A 206 2.75 -12.68 37.10
N LYS A 207 3.45 -11.64 37.55
CA LYS A 207 4.86 -11.38 37.19
C LYS A 207 5.77 -12.56 37.53
N SER A 208 5.65 -13.11 38.74
CA SER A 208 6.43 -14.30 39.13
C SER A 208 6.04 -15.54 38.33
N ALA A 209 4.77 -15.70 37.97
CA ALA A 209 4.31 -16.79 37.11
C ALA A 209 4.87 -16.65 35.69
N TRP A 210 4.86 -15.45 35.12
CA TRP A 210 5.45 -15.16 33.82
C TRP A 210 6.95 -15.36 33.79
N LYS A 211 7.67 -14.94 34.84
CA LYS A 211 9.11 -15.19 34.95
C LYS A 211 9.42 -16.70 34.95
N ARG A 212 8.67 -17.48 35.72
CA ARG A 212 8.78 -18.95 35.70
C ARG A 212 8.40 -19.54 34.35
N HIS A 213 7.33 -19.04 33.72
CA HIS A 213 6.89 -19.47 32.40
C HIS A 213 7.96 -19.20 31.32
N GLU A 214 8.68 -18.08 31.39
CA GLU A 214 9.83 -17.81 30.51
C GLU A 214 11.01 -18.75 30.77
N GLU A 215 11.26 -19.12 32.03
CA GLU A 215 12.30 -20.07 32.43
C GLU A 215 11.93 -21.54 32.08
N GLU A 216 10.63 -21.88 32.13
CA GLU A 216 10.08 -23.22 31.92
C GLU A 216 9.80 -23.52 30.43
N ASN A 217 9.46 -22.53 29.60
CA ASN A 217 9.15 -22.71 28.17
C ASN A 217 10.37 -22.95 27.26
N ALA A 218 11.39 -23.62 27.76
CA ALA A 218 12.44 -24.26 26.95
C ALA A 218 12.04 -25.68 26.49
N VAL A 219 10.75 -26.04 26.57
CA VAL A 219 10.26 -27.36 26.18
C VAL A 219 9.94 -27.37 24.68
N VAL A 220 10.52 -28.36 24.00
CA VAL A 220 10.39 -28.58 22.56
C VAL A 220 8.94 -28.94 22.24
N SER A 221 8.21 -27.97 21.70
CA SER A 221 6.98 -28.19 20.93
C SER A 221 7.30 -28.87 19.61
N GLN A 222 6.35 -29.64 19.08
CA GLN A 222 6.49 -30.26 17.77
C GLN A 222 6.72 -29.16 16.72
N SER A 223 7.83 -29.24 16.01
CA SER A 223 8.14 -28.34 14.91
C SER A 223 7.53 -28.88 13.62
N TYR A 224 7.00 -27.98 12.81
CA TYR A 224 6.43 -28.30 11.50
C TYR A 224 7.24 -27.61 10.41
N ASP A 225 7.33 -28.25 9.25
CA ASP A 225 7.85 -27.59 8.06
C ASP A 225 6.80 -26.61 7.52
N VAL A 226 5.53 -27.03 7.53
CA VAL A 226 4.41 -26.22 7.03
C VAL A 226 3.24 -26.29 8.01
N CYS A 227 2.63 -25.15 8.29
CA CYS A 227 1.34 -25.05 8.95
C CYS A 227 0.33 -24.43 8.00
N LEU A 228 -0.86 -25.00 7.88
CA LEU A 228 -1.97 -24.45 7.12
C LEU A 228 -2.92 -23.67 8.04
N SER A 229 -3.37 -22.52 7.58
CA SER A 229 -4.45 -21.72 8.17
C SER A 229 -5.53 -21.52 7.11
N TYR A 230 -6.75 -21.94 7.42
CA TYR A 230 -7.88 -21.96 6.51
C TYR A 230 -9.20 -22.01 7.29
N THR A 231 -10.29 -21.58 6.66
CA THR A 231 -11.65 -21.70 7.23
C THR A 231 -12.22 -23.09 6.96
N PRO A 232 -13.16 -23.63 7.78
CA PRO A 232 -13.72 -24.96 7.55
C PRO A 232 -14.33 -25.19 6.16
N LYS A 233 -14.84 -24.12 5.51
CA LYS A 233 -15.37 -24.19 4.14
C LYS A 233 -14.30 -24.54 3.11
N ASP A 234 -13.05 -24.18 3.39
CA ASP A 234 -11.89 -24.41 2.51
C ASP A 234 -11.18 -25.74 2.79
N GLN A 235 -11.79 -26.66 3.53
CA GLN A 235 -11.20 -27.96 3.88
C GLN A 235 -10.75 -28.74 2.66
N GLU A 236 -11.52 -28.72 1.57
CA GLU A 236 -11.15 -29.40 0.32
C GLU A 236 -9.90 -28.78 -0.32
N LEU A 237 -9.78 -27.45 -0.31
CA LEU A 237 -8.59 -26.75 -0.79
C LEU A 237 -7.37 -27.07 0.09
N ALA A 238 -7.55 -27.12 1.41
CA ALA A 238 -6.50 -27.52 2.34
C ALA A 238 -6.01 -28.95 2.08
N ASN A 239 -6.93 -29.89 1.88
CA ASN A 239 -6.58 -31.27 1.53
C ASN A 239 -5.78 -31.33 0.23
N LYS A 240 -6.20 -30.58 -0.81
CA LYS A 240 -5.44 -30.49 -2.08
C LYS A 240 -4.01 -29.97 -1.86
N VAL A 241 -3.82 -28.94 -1.04
CA VAL A 241 -2.48 -28.43 -0.70
C VAL A 241 -1.63 -29.48 0.00
N VAL A 242 -2.20 -30.17 1.00
CA VAL A 242 -1.51 -31.23 1.76
C VAL A 242 -1.12 -32.39 0.85
N ASP A 243 -2.06 -32.87 0.03
CA ASP A 243 -1.85 -33.98 -0.89
C ASP A 243 -0.73 -33.66 -1.89
N GLU A 244 -0.71 -32.44 -2.45
CA GLU A 244 0.32 -32.02 -3.39
C GLU A 244 1.69 -31.86 -2.71
N LEU A 245 1.75 -31.29 -1.49
CA LEU A 245 2.99 -31.22 -0.72
C LEU A 245 3.53 -32.61 -0.37
N LYS A 246 2.67 -33.55 0.04
CA LYS A 246 3.05 -34.92 0.38
C LYS A 246 3.43 -35.75 -0.84
N LYS A 247 2.80 -35.49 -1.99
CA LYS A 247 3.17 -36.07 -3.28
C LYS A 247 4.59 -35.68 -3.68
N GLN A 248 4.96 -34.41 -3.51
CA GLN A 248 6.29 -33.90 -3.86
C GLN A 248 7.37 -34.22 -2.80
N ASN A 249 7.01 -34.19 -1.51
CA ASN A 249 7.90 -34.57 -0.42
C ASN A 249 7.13 -35.23 0.75
N LYS A 250 7.22 -36.56 0.83
CA LYS A 250 6.52 -37.37 1.84
C LYS A 250 6.97 -37.08 3.28
N HIS A 251 8.19 -36.57 3.46
CA HIS A 251 8.81 -36.38 4.78
C HIS A 251 8.44 -35.07 5.47
N LEU A 252 7.70 -34.17 4.80
CA LEU A 252 7.30 -32.90 5.40
C LEU A 252 6.45 -33.12 6.66
N ALA A 253 6.81 -32.47 7.75
CA ALA A 253 5.94 -32.32 8.91
C ALA A 253 4.93 -31.20 8.61
N ILE A 254 3.67 -31.56 8.40
CA ILE A 254 2.61 -30.62 8.04
C ILE A 254 1.56 -30.59 9.16
N HIS A 255 1.29 -29.41 9.70
CA HIS A 255 0.10 -29.17 10.50
C HIS A 255 -1.03 -28.72 9.58
N SER A 256 -2.03 -29.58 9.37
CA SER A 256 -3.17 -29.31 8.50
C SER A 256 -4.52 -29.40 9.21
N GLU A 257 -4.52 -29.63 10.52
CA GLU A 257 -5.76 -29.65 11.30
C GLU A 257 -6.33 -28.23 11.40
N ILE A 258 -7.66 -28.10 11.30
CA ILE A 258 -8.34 -26.81 11.46
C ILE A 258 -8.02 -26.26 12.85
N PHE A 259 -7.56 -25.02 12.89
CA PHE A 259 -7.43 -24.30 14.15
C PHE A 259 -8.81 -24.00 14.72
N THR A 260 -9.07 -24.50 15.93
CA THR A 260 -10.25 -24.14 16.69
C THR A 260 -9.89 -22.99 17.63
N VAL A 261 -10.56 -21.85 17.50
CA VAL A 261 -10.39 -20.73 18.42
C VAL A 261 -11.13 -21.02 19.71
N ASN A 262 -10.42 -20.97 20.84
CA ASN A 262 -11.06 -21.06 22.14
C ASN A 262 -11.57 -19.67 22.55
N HIS A 263 -12.88 -19.43 22.38
CA HIS A 263 -13.52 -18.16 22.73
C HIS A 263 -13.61 -17.91 24.24
N GLU A 264 -13.38 -18.91 25.09
CA GLU A 264 -13.25 -18.72 26.53
C GLU A 264 -11.88 -18.12 26.91
N GLN A 265 -10.91 -18.11 25.99
CA GLN A 265 -9.56 -17.60 26.19
C GLN A 265 -9.29 -16.33 25.38
N THR A 266 -8.54 -15.40 25.98
CA THR A 266 -8.11 -14.15 25.32
C THR A 266 -6.85 -14.32 24.46
N TRP A 267 -6.20 -15.47 24.54
CA TRP A 267 -4.96 -15.79 23.86
C TRP A 267 -5.03 -17.21 23.30
N GLN A 268 -4.65 -17.37 22.04
CA GLN A 268 -4.71 -18.65 21.34
C GLN A 268 -3.34 -19.32 21.36
N GLY A 269 -2.96 -19.85 22.53
CA GLY A 269 -1.62 -20.39 22.77
C GLY A 269 -1.25 -21.58 21.89
N GLU A 270 -2.18 -22.50 21.68
CA GLU A 270 -1.96 -23.68 20.83
C GLU A 270 -1.73 -23.28 19.37
N ILE A 271 -2.60 -22.41 18.82
CA ILE A 271 -2.45 -21.86 17.46
C ILE A 271 -1.10 -21.17 17.32
N TYR A 272 -0.76 -20.29 18.27
CA TYR A 272 0.50 -19.56 18.24
C TYR A 272 1.70 -20.48 18.31
N GLU A 273 1.73 -21.48 19.20
CA GLU A 273 2.88 -22.38 19.29
C GLU A 273 3.03 -23.23 18.02
N VAL A 274 1.95 -23.67 17.38
CA VAL A 274 2.06 -24.32 16.06
C VAL A 274 2.66 -23.36 15.03
N MET A 275 2.11 -22.15 14.89
CA MET A 275 2.59 -21.16 13.90
C MET A 275 4.04 -20.73 14.15
N LYS A 276 4.39 -20.44 15.40
CA LYS A 276 5.74 -20.06 15.83
C LYS A 276 6.75 -21.19 15.58
N ASN A 277 6.38 -22.44 15.77
CA ASN A 277 7.29 -23.59 15.57
C ASN A 277 7.22 -24.17 14.14
N SER A 278 6.44 -23.52 13.26
CA SER A 278 6.39 -23.83 11.84
C SER A 278 7.42 -23.02 11.06
N LYS A 279 8.12 -23.65 10.10
CA LYS A 279 9.03 -22.93 9.20
C LYS A 279 8.27 -22.02 8.24
N ARG A 280 7.10 -22.46 7.77
CA ARG A 280 6.21 -21.70 6.89
C ARG A 280 4.75 -21.82 7.34
N ILE A 281 4.01 -20.72 7.23
CA ILE A 281 2.58 -20.62 7.52
C ILE A 281 1.88 -20.30 6.20
N VAL A 282 1.19 -21.29 5.65
CA VAL A 282 0.40 -21.15 4.43
C VAL A 282 -1.01 -20.76 4.81
N VAL A 283 -1.44 -19.57 4.39
CA VAL A 283 -2.83 -19.12 4.52
C VAL A 283 -3.56 -19.46 3.24
N ILE A 284 -4.68 -20.17 3.31
CA ILE A 284 -5.58 -20.37 2.18
C ILE A 284 -6.46 -19.14 2.10
N LEU A 285 -6.12 -18.23 1.18
CA LEU A 285 -6.76 -16.94 1.06
C LEU A 285 -7.91 -17.00 0.03
N THR A 286 -9.12 -16.86 0.56
CA THR A 286 -10.42 -16.86 -0.13
C THR A 286 -11.31 -15.76 0.47
N PRO A 287 -12.45 -15.41 -0.17
CA PRO A 287 -13.44 -14.53 0.45
C PRO A 287 -13.91 -15.04 1.82
N ASP A 288 -14.20 -16.34 1.92
CA ASP A 288 -14.66 -16.97 3.16
C ASP A 288 -13.62 -16.88 4.29
N TYR A 289 -12.32 -16.97 3.98
CA TYR A 289 -11.26 -16.78 4.97
C TYR A 289 -11.25 -15.36 5.56
N VAL A 290 -11.49 -14.34 4.73
CA VAL A 290 -11.46 -12.94 5.17
C VAL A 290 -12.71 -12.56 5.94
N ASP A 291 -13.85 -13.17 5.59
CA ASP A 291 -15.12 -12.96 6.28
C ASP A 291 -15.18 -13.70 7.63
N ASP A 292 -14.33 -14.70 7.85
CA ASP A 292 -14.25 -15.47 9.09
C ASP A 292 -13.38 -14.75 10.16
N PRO A 293 -13.98 -14.33 11.29
CA PRO A 293 -13.26 -13.58 12.32
C PRO A 293 -12.15 -14.39 12.99
N ASP A 294 -12.23 -15.72 13.04
CA ASP A 294 -11.20 -16.58 13.62
C ASP A 294 -10.01 -16.72 12.67
N CYS A 295 -10.28 -16.81 11.37
CA CYS A 295 -9.24 -16.77 10.34
C CYS A 295 -8.49 -15.42 10.35
N VAL A 296 -9.18 -14.30 10.58
CA VAL A 296 -8.52 -13.01 10.77
C VAL A 296 -7.61 -13.00 12.02
N VAL A 297 -7.93 -13.73 13.10
CA VAL A 297 -6.99 -13.93 14.23
C VAL A 297 -5.74 -14.67 13.76
N GLN A 298 -5.95 -15.77 13.06
CA GLN A 298 -4.88 -16.62 12.56
C GLN A 298 -3.92 -15.86 11.63
N PHE A 299 -4.46 -15.05 10.71
CA PHE A 299 -3.65 -14.19 9.84
C PHE A 299 -2.80 -13.18 10.63
N ASN A 300 -3.40 -12.55 11.64
CA ASN A 300 -2.70 -11.59 12.48
C ASN A 300 -1.58 -12.25 13.31
N LEU A 301 -1.80 -13.46 13.82
CA LEU A 301 -0.76 -14.25 14.48
C LEU A 301 0.37 -14.61 13.51
N ALA A 302 0.03 -14.99 12.27
CA ALA A 302 1.01 -15.29 11.24
C ALA A 302 1.85 -14.07 10.84
N LEU A 303 1.23 -12.89 10.71
CA LEU A 303 1.94 -11.61 10.52
C LEU A 303 2.90 -11.31 11.69
N CYS A 304 2.46 -11.54 12.92
CA CYS A 304 3.31 -11.35 14.10
C CYS A 304 4.51 -12.32 14.09
N CYS A 305 4.29 -13.60 13.73
CA CYS A 305 5.37 -14.58 13.55
C CYS A 305 6.36 -14.16 12.46
N ASN A 306 5.86 -13.64 11.33
CA ASN A 306 6.68 -13.11 10.24
C ASN A 306 7.60 -11.98 10.75
N ARG A 307 7.03 -11.05 11.55
CA ARG A 307 7.77 -9.92 12.14
C ARG A 307 8.83 -10.39 13.15
N LEU A 308 8.50 -11.33 14.03
CA LEU A 308 9.42 -11.83 15.05
C LEU A 308 10.66 -12.48 14.45
N LYS A 309 10.44 -13.36 13.48
CA LYS A 309 11.50 -14.17 12.89
C LYS A 309 12.35 -13.35 11.93
N LYS A 310 11.83 -12.23 11.41
CA LYS A 310 12.45 -11.47 10.31
C LYS A 310 12.78 -12.38 9.11
N GLU A 311 11.94 -13.38 8.92
CA GLU A 311 12.02 -14.39 7.86
C GLU A 311 10.68 -14.38 7.11
N GLU A 312 10.67 -14.89 5.88
CA GLU A 312 9.44 -15.09 5.09
C GLU A 312 8.68 -16.31 5.57
N VAL A 313 8.00 -16.16 6.70
CA VAL A 313 7.27 -17.24 7.38
C VAL A 313 5.84 -17.30 6.87
N LEU A 314 5.19 -16.14 6.72
CA LEU A 314 3.83 -16.04 6.19
C LEU A 314 3.85 -16.15 4.66
N MET A 315 3.08 -17.08 4.12
CA MET A 315 2.99 -17.33 2.67
C MET A 315 1.54 -17.56 2.25
N PRO A 316 0.78 -16.49 1.97
CA PRO A 316 -0.62 -16.61 1.58
C PRO A 316 -0.75 -17.22 0.18
N PHE A 317 -1.63 -18.21 0.03
CA PHE A 317 -2.01 -18.83 -1.25
C PHE A 317 -3.38 -18.30 -1.65
N LEU A 318 -3.43 -17.51 -2.72
CA LEU A 318 -4.67 -16.93 -3.22
C LEU A 318 -5.36 -17.92 -4.17
N PHE A 319 -6.46 -18.51 -3.71
CA PHE A 319 -7.28 -19.43 -4.51
C PHE A 319 -8.44 -18.74 -5.22
N GLU A 320 -8.95 -17.64 -4.63
CA GLU A 320 -10.07 -16.88 -5.15
C GLU A 320 -9.80 -15.38 -5.05
N MET A 321 -10.46 -14.59 -5.91
CA MET A 321 -10.36 -13.13 -5.83
C MET A 321 -11.14 -12.65 -4.60
N VAL A 322 -10.49 -11.82 -3.77
CA VAL A 322 -11.10 -11.27 -2.56
C VAL A 322 -11.42 -9.79 -2.79
N PRO A 323 -12.68 -9.42 -3.10
CA PRO A 323 -13.04 -8.05 -3.49
C PRO A 323 -12.86 -7.01 -2.37
N ASN A 324 -13.01 -7.43 -1.10
CA ASN A 324 -12.93 -6.54 0.07
C ASN A 324 -11.73 -6.87 0.97
N LEU A 325 -10.57 -7.18 0.37
CA LEU A 325 -9.37 -7.49 1.15
C LEU A 325 -8.90 -6.26 1.94
N PRO A 326 -8.79 -6.31 3.28
CA PRO A 326 -8.29 -5.18 4.07
C PRO A 326 -6.93 -4.69 3.57
N ASN A 327 -6.72 -3.36 3.51
CA ASN A 327 -5.52 -2.78 2.87
C ASN A 327 -4.19 -3.24 3.49
N TYR A 328 -4.15 -3.51 4.80
CA TYR A 328 -2.93 -4.04 5.43
C TYR A 328 -2.64 -5.50 5.01
N MET A 329 -3.65 -6.25 4.55
CA MET A 329 -3.51 -7.58 3.96
C MET A 329 -3.19 -7.50 2.46
N SER A 330 -3.72 -6.51 1.72
CA SER A 330 -3.47 -6.34 0.28
C SER A 330 -2.03 -5.93 -0.05
N LEU A 331 -1.35 -5.32 0.91
CA LEU A 331 0.08 -4.99 0.82
C LEU A 331 0.99 -6.22 1.02
N VAL A 332 0.45 -7.34 1.50
CA VAL A 332 1.19 -8.59 1.69
C VAL A 332 1.23 -9.36 0.37
N GLN A 333 2.43 -9.65 -0.13
CA GLN A 333 2.60 -10.47 -1.34
C GLN A 333 2.02 -11.88 -1.13
N TYR A 334 1.24 -12.36 -2.10
CA TYR A 334 0.63 -13.69 -2.10
C TYR A 334 1.14 -14.56 -3.26
N THR A 335 1.07 -15.87 -3.10
CA THR A 335 1.30 -16.87 -4.13
C THR A 335 -0.03 -17.15 -4.86
N MET A 336 -0.04 -17.05 -6.18
CA MET A 336 -1.23 -17.27 -6.98
C MET A 336 -1.51 -18.77 -7.16
N CYS A 337 -2.69 -19.22 -6.70
CA CYS A 337 -3.20 -20.58 -6.93
C CYS A 337 -4.48 -20.59 -7.79
N LYS A 338 -4.93 -19.41 -8.25
CA LYS A 338 -6.09 -19.26 -9.15
C LYS A 338 -5.64 -19.20 -10.61
N ALA A 339 -6.22 -20.05 -11.46
CA ALA A 339 -6.01 -20.00 -12.91
C ALA A 339 -6.50 -18.66 -13.49
N ARG A 340 -5.66 -18.03 -14.31
CA ARG A 340 -5.98 -16.76 -15.00
C ARG A 340 -5.98 -16.89 -16.52
N LYS A 341 -5.57 -18.04 -17.05
CA LYS A 341 -5.45 -18.33 -18.48
C LYS A 341 -6.07 -19.66 -18.82
N GLU A 342 -6.43 -19.81 -20.08
CA GLU A 342 -7.02 -21.02 -20.64
C GLU A 342 -6.11 -22.27 -20.52
N HIS A 343 -4.79 -22.10 -20.55
CA HIS A 343 -3.82 -23.20 -20.37
C HIS A 343 -3.35 -23.39 -18.92
N GLU A 344 -3.73 -22.50 -18.00
CA GLU A 344 -3.43 -22.66 -16.58
C GLU A 344 -4.54 -23.47 -15.94
N THR A 345 -4.16 -24.52 -15.21
CA THR A 345 -5.09 -25.23 -14.34
C THR A 345 -4.82 -24.82 -12.90
N ALA A 346 -5.87 -24.76 -12.08
CA ALA A 346 -5.72 -24.50 -10.65
C ALA A 346 -4.79 -25.54 -10.00
N GLU A 347 -4.88 -26.80 -10.46
CA GLU A 347 -4.02 -27.90 -10.04
C GLU A 347 -2.55 -27.65 -10.40
N GLY A 348 -2.26 -27.16 -11.61
CA GLY A 348 -0.90 -26.88 -12.05
C GLY A 348 -0.26 -25.70 -11.29
N LEU A 349 -1.05 -24.66 -11.00
CA LEU A 349 -0.60 -23.53 -10.19
C LEU A 349 -0.36 -23.93 -8.73
N LEU A 350 -1.23 -24.76 -8.17
CA LEU A 350 -1.04 -25.35 -6.85
C LEU A 350 0.23 -26.21 -6.80
N GLU A 351 0.46 -27.06 -7.80
CA GLU A 351 1.69 -27.87 -7.91
C GLU A 351 2.94 -26.98 -7.92
N ALA A 352 2.91 -25.89 -8.68
CA ALA A 352 4.02 -24.93 -8.73
C ALA A 352 4.23 -24.18 -7.40
N ALA A 353 3.14 -23.77 -6.73
CA ALA A 353 3.18 -23.10 -5.43
C ALA A 353 3.78 -24.02 -4.35
N CYS A 354 3.33 -25.27 -4.29
CA CYS A 354 3.87 -26.30 -3.38
C CYS A 354 5.34 -26.62 -3.68
N ARG A 355 5.74 -26.65 -4.95
CA ARG A 355 7.13 -26.86 -5.35
C ARG A 355 8.04 -25.74 -4.90
N ASN A 356 7.61 -24.49 -5.08
CA ASN A 356 8.34 -23.31 -4.59
C ASN A 356 8.48 -23.37 -3.07
N LEU A 357 7.39 -23.67 -2.35
CA LEU A 357 7.40 -23.85 -0.90
C LEU A 357 8.48 -24.85 -0.45
N ILE A 358 8.55 -26.02 -1.10
CA ILE A 358 9.53 -27.06 -0.78
C ILE A 358 10.97 -26.60 -1.06
N GLN A 359 11.20 -25.90 -2.17
CA GLN A 359 12.52 -25.35 -2.49
C GLN A 359 12.97 -24.33 -1.45
N VAL A 360 12.07 -23.42 -1.06
CA VAL A 360 12.32 -22.43 -0.03
C VAL A 360 12.65 -23.12 1.30
N LEU A 361 11.88 -24.14 1.69
CA LEU A 361 12.15 -24.93 2.90
C LEU A 361 13.52 -25.63 2.86
N ALA A 362 13.94 -26.12 1.70
CA ALA A 362 15.25 -26.77 1.52
C ALA A 362 16.43 -25.78 1.58
N SER A 363 16.19 -24.51 1.23
CA SER A 363 17.19 -23.44 1.27
C SER A 363 17.40 -22.83 2.66
N LEU A 364 16.51 -23.13 3.61
CA LEU A 364 16.66 -22.65 4.98
C LEU A 364 17.91 -23.27 5.61
N PRO A 365 18.75 -22.48 6.32
CA PRO A 365 19.87 -23.04 7.04
C PRO A 365 19.38 -24.11 8.03
N PRO A 366 20.11 -25.22 8.22
CA PRO A 366 19.72 -26.25 9.17
C PRO A 366 19.50 -25.59 10.54
N THR A 367 18.30 -25.80 11.09
CA THR A 367 17.85 -25.17 12.31
C THR A 367 18.93 -25.27 13.37
N GLN A 368 19.52 -24.15 13.79
CA GLN A 368 20.33 -24.12 15.01
C GLN A 368 19.37 -24.33 16.18
N SER A 369 19.04 -25.58 16.45
CA SER A 369 18.46 -25.95 17.73
C SER A 369 19.47 -25.59 18.81
N ALA A 370 19.02 -24.78 19.78
CA ALA A 370 19.75 -24.25 20.92
C ALA A 370 20.58 -22.97 20.66
N LEU A 371 19.94 -21.83 20.93
CA LEU A 371 20.64 -20.65 21.46
C LEU A 371 21.38 -21.08 22.74
N LYS A 372 22.67 -21.41 22.62
CA LYS A 372 23.59 -21.26 23.75
C LYS A 372 23.90 -19.78 23.86
N GLU A 373 23.49 -19.18 24.96
CA GLU A 373 23.95 -17.87 25.40
C GLU A 373 25.48 -17.91 25.51
N ASP A 374 26.19 -17.32 24.54
CA ASP A 374 27.59 -16.96 24.71
C ASP A 374 27.71 -15.44 24.84
N ASN A 375 28.13 -15.03 26.04
CA ASN A 375 28.34 -13.66 26.50
C ASN A 375 29.45 -12.95 25.69
N SER A 376 29.13 -12.44 24.50
CA SER A 376 29.98 -11.50 23.76
C SER A 376 29.20 -10.23 23.40
N ARG A 377 28.90 -9.47 24.45
CA ARG A 377 28.15 -8.20 24.51
C ARG A 377 28.82 -7.00 23.79
N GLY A 378 29.72 -7.24 22.84
CA GLY A 378 30.50 -6.20 22.14
C GLY A 378 30.58 -6.36 20.62
N ALA A 379 30.12 -7.47 20.04
CA ALA A 379 30.10 -7.69 18.60
C ALA A 379 28.71 -7.50 17.95
N LEU A 380 27.64 -7.60 18.76
CA LEU A 380 26.26 -7.57 18.27
C LEU A 380 25.81 -6.17 17.79
N ASP A 381 26.31 -5.08 18.41
CA ASP A 381 25.98 -3.71 18.02
C ASP A 381 26.52 -3.32 16.63
N LYS A 382 27.55 -4.01 16.12
CA LYS A 382 28.02 -3.84 14.73
C LYS A 382 27.17 -4.63 13.72
N SER A 383 26.77 -5.86 14.08
CA SER A 383 25.96 -6.71 13.20
C SER A 383 24.49 -6.29 13.07
N ILE A 384 23.94 -5.56 14.05
CA ILE A 384 22.55 -5.04 14.01
C ILE A 384 22.45 -3.83 13.05
N ALA A 385 23.52 -3.03 12.93
CA ALA A 385 23.60 -1.98 11.92
C ALA A 385 23.76 -2.54 10.50
N GLU A 386 24.46 -3.66 10.35
CA GLU A 386 24.73 -4.29 9.04
C GLU A 386 23.57 -5.20 8.54
N SER A 387 22.75 -5.76 9.43
CA SER A 387 21.63 -6.67 9.05
C SER A 387 20.29 -5.96 8.78
N ALA A 388 20.04 -4.77 9.35
CA ALA A 388 18.95 -3.91 8.90
C ALA A 388 19.24 -3.23 7.54
N GLN A 389 20.47 -3.36 7.04
CA GLN A 389 20.94 -2.89 5.74
C GLN A 389 21.02 -4.01 4.68
N SER A 390 20.75 -5.28 5.02
CA SER A 390 21.16 -6.40 4.16
C SER A 390 20.24 -6.70 2.97
N ASP A 391 19.06 -6.09 2.86
CA ASP A 391 18.21 -6.19 1.65
C ASP A 391 18.05 -4.84 0.92
N SER A 392 18.23 -3.71 1.61
CA SER A 392 18.21 -2.36 1.02
C SER A 392 19.47 -2.05 0.19
N GLY A 393 20.45 -2.95 0.13
CA GLY A 393 21.72 -2.80 -0.61
C GLY A 393 21.93 -3.68 -1.85
N LYS A 394 20.95 -4.50 -2.26
CA LYS A 394 21.12 -5.37 -3.45
C LYS A 394 21.05 -4.56 -4.76
N SER A 395 22.12 -4.59 -5.54
CA SER A 395 22.17 -4.10 -6.91
C SER A 395 22.00 -5.25 -7.90
N TYR A 396 21.30 -5.00 -9.01
CA TYR A 396 21.06 -6.01 -10.04
C TYR A 396 21.82 -5.66 -11.32
N ASP A 397 22.35 -6.69 -11.99
CA ASP A 397 22.96 -6.53 -13.31
C ASP A 397 21.88 -6.51 -14.39
N ILE A 398 20.87 -7.39 -14.26
CA ILE A 398 19.77 -7.55 -15.20
C ILE A 398 18.45 -7.63 -14.42
N LEU A 399 17.46 -6.87 -14.83
CA LEU A 399 16.06 -7.02 -14.44
C LEU A 399 15.28 -7.56 -15.64
N ILE A 400 14.59 -8.67 -15.46
CA ILE A 400 13.74 -9.25 -16.49
C ILE A 400 12.30 -8.78 -16.23
N SER A 401 11.84 -7.84 -17.04
CA SER A 401 10.49 -7.29 -16.97
C SER A 401 9.59 -8.05 -17.95
N TYR A 402 8.48 -8.60 -17.45
CA TYR A 402 7.57 -9.39 -18.26
C TYR A 402 6.17 -9.39 -17.64
N SER A 403 5.16 -9.63 -18.46
CA SER A 403 3.82 -9.90 -17.93
C SER A 403 3.76 -11.35 -17.47
N HIS A 404 3.27 -11.59 -16.25
CA HIS A 404 2.98 -12.96 -15.78
C HIS A 404 2.09 -13.75 -16.75
N ARG A 405 1.33 -13.05 -17.61
CA ARG A 405 0.53 -13.73 -18.63
C ARG A 405 1.36 -14.46 -19.70
N PHE A 406 2.61 -14.06 -19.92
CA PHE A 406 3.49 -14.53 -20.99
C PHE A 406 4.90 -14.78 -20.44
N ARG A 407 5.07 -15.89 -19.71
CA ARG A 407 6.28 -16.19 -18.91
C ARG A 407 7.29 -17.09 -19.61
N ASP A 408 6.87 -17.91 -20.56
CA ASP A 408 7.68 -19.04 -21.04
C ASP A 408 9.04 -18.62 -21.61
N GLU A 409 9.07 -17.58 -22.43
CA GLU A 409 10.28 -17.02 -23.02
C GLU A 409 11.17 -16.29 -21.98
N PRO A 410 10.64 -15.37 -21.13
CA PRO A 410 11.39 -14.79 -20.01
C PRO A 410 12.03 -15.83 -19.08
N LEU A 411 11.32 -16.92 -18.75
CA LEU A 411 11.83 -17.96 -17.86
C LEU A 411 12.98 -18.75 -18.52
N LYS A 412 12.85 -19.09 -19.81
CA LYS A 412 13.95 -19.72 -20.57
C LYS A 412 15.19 -18.82 -20.58
N PHE A 413 14.99 -17.52 -20.81
CA PHE A 413 16.07 -16.54 -20.79
C PHE A 413 16.75 -16.42 -19.42
N TYR A 414 15.96 -16.35 -18.34
CA TYR A 414 16.46 -16.38 -16.96
C TYR A 414 17.33 -17.62 -16.69
N ASN A 415 16.86 -18.81 -17.09
CA ASN A 415 17.61 -20.05 -16.88
C ASN A 415 18.95 -20.04 -17.64
N ILE A 416 18.96 -19.57 -18.90
CA ILE A 416 20.18 -19.45 -19.69
C ILE A 416 21.20 -18.52 -18.99
N LEU A 417 20.75 -17.36 -18.53
CA LEU A 417 21.63 -16.41 -17.82
C LEU A 417 22.18 -17.02 -16.53
N ARG A 418 21.36 -17.71 -15.74
CA ARG A 418 21.80 -18.39 -14.51
C ARG A 418 22.82 -19.50 -14.77
N GLU A 419 22.64 -20.28 -15.83
CA GLU A 419 23.53 -21.40 -16.18
C GLU A 419 24.87 -20.92 -16.75
N LYS A 420 24.84 -19.99 -17.72
CA LYS A 420 26.07 -19.50 -18.39
C LYS A 420 26.81 -18.42 -17.58
N TYR A 421 26.07 -17.58 -16.85
CA TYR A 421 26.61 -16.38 -16.20
C TYR A 421 26.21 -16.31 -14.72
N PRO A 422 26.62 -17.29 -13.89
CA PRO A 422 26.19 -17.40 -12.49
C PRO A 422 26.65 -16.23 -11.60
N HIS A 423 27.58 -15.41 -12.08
CA HIS A 423 28.07 -14.22 -11.39
C HIS A 423 27.16 -12.99 -11.56
N LEU A 424 26.22 -13.01 -12.52
CA LEU A 424 25.27 -11.92 -12.73
C LEU A 424 24.13 -12.01 -11.71
N ASN A 425 23.84 -10.87 -11.07
CA ASN A 425 22.70 -10.69 -10.18
C ASN A 425 21.47 -10.34 -11.01
N ILE A 426 20.53 -11.29 -11.11
CA ILE A 426 19.36 -11.15 -11.98
C ILE A 426 18.11 -10.97 -11.12
N PHE A 427 17.40 -9.86 -11.31
CA PHE A 427 16.07 -9.68 -10.76
C PHE A 427 15.03 -10.36 -11.65
N PHE A 428 14.33 -11.33 -11.08
CA PHE A 428 13.19 -12.01 -11.70
C PHE A 428 12.08 -12.09 -10.66
N ASP A 429 10.98 -11.35 -10.87
CA ASP A 429 9.95 -11.05 -9.89
C ASP A 429 9.49 -12.22 -8.99
N GLN A 430 9.24 -13.41 -9.53
CA GLN A 430 8.75 -14.58 -8.78
C GLN A 430 9.81 -15.20 -7.87
N ASN A 431 11.08 -14.86 -8.07
CA ASN A 431 12.19 -15.31 -7.25
C ASN A 431 12.58 -14.26 -6.19
N GLU A 432 12.34 -12.97 -6.49
CA GLU A 432 12.79 -11.84 -5.66
C GLU A 432 11.66 -11.19 -4.85
N LEU A 433 10.41 -11.21 -5.33
CA LEU A 433 9.22 -10.79 -4.58
C LEU A 433 8.71 -11.94 -3.73
N LYS A 434 9.16 -11.93 -2.48
CA LYS A 434 8.88 -13.01 -1.54
C LYS A 434 7.47 -12.82 -0.96
N ALA A 435 6.68 -13.89 -0.96
CA ALA A 435 5.36 -13.89 -0.33
C ALA A 435 5.49 -13.49 1.15
N GLY A 436 4.55 -12.67 1.64
CA GLY A 436 4.62 -12.10 2.99
C GLY A 436 5.21 -10.68 3.08
N ASN A 437 5.88 -10.17 2.03
CA ASN A 437 6.54 -8.86 2.02
C ASN A 437 5.74 -7.76 1.29
N LEU A 438 6.10 -6.48 1.52
CA LEU A 438 5.57 -5.32 0.79
C LEU A 438 6.15 -5.26 -0.64
N TRP A 439 5.42 -5.72 -1.65
CA TRP A 439 5.97 -5.95 -3.00
C TRP A 439 6.31 -4.68 -3.79
N GLN A 440 5.51 -3.61 -3.65
CA GLN A 440 5.65 -2.43 -4.52
C GLN A 440 6.96 -1.67 -4.28
N GLN A 441 7.36 -1.53 -3.02
CA GLN A 441 8.61 -0.88 -2.67
C GLN A 441 9.81 -1.67 -3.23
N ALA A 442 9.82 -2.99 -3.04
CA ALA A 442 10.88 -3.86 -3.51
C ALA A 442 11.06 -3.80 -5.04
N LEU A 443 9.96 -3.73 -5.78
CA LEU A 443 10.00 -3.65 -7.24
C LEU A 443 10.60 -2.34 -7.74
N PHE A 444 10.13 -1.18 -7.23
CA PHE A 444 10.66 0.11 -7.65
C PHE A 444 12.14 0.29 -7.26
N GLU A 445 12.54 -0.24 -6.10
CA GLU A 445 13.95 -0.27 -5.73
C GLU A 445 14.80 -1.14 -6.67
N ALA A 446 14.28 -2.29 -7.12
CA ALA A 446 14.99 -3.15 -8.07
C ALA A 446 15.15 -2.47 -9.45
N VAL A 447 14.10 -1.81 -9.94
CA VAL A 447 14.13 -1.03 -11.18
C VAL A 447 15.13 0.12 -11.09
N ASP A 448 15.32 0.73 -9.93
CA ASP A 448 16.32 1.80 -9.74
C ASP A 448 17.75 1.28 -9.60
N LYS A 449 17.94 0.10 -9.01
CA LYS A 449 19.27 -0.47 -8.72
C LYS A 449 19.78 -1.43 -9.79
N THR A 450 19.05 -1.58 -10.91
CA THR A 450 19.47 -2.43 -12.04
C THR A 450 20.34 -1.69 -13.05
N SER A 451 21.28 -2.40 -13.68
CA SER A 451 22.11 -1.90 -14.79
C SER A 451 21.52 -2.18 -16.17
N CYS A 452 20.61 -3.13 -16.29
CA CYS A 452 19.95 -3.46 -17.54
C CYS A 452 18.52 -3.95 -17.26
N ILE A 453 17.55 -3.51 -18.04
CA ILE A 453 16.18 -4.00 -18.04
C ILE A 453 15.94 -4.67 -19.39
N VAL A 454 15.56 -5.95 -19.37
CA VAL A 454 15.10 -6.67 -20.55
C VAL A 454 13.58 -6.79 -20.47
N ALA A 455 12.87 -6.06 -21.32
CA ALA A 455 11.42 -5.98 -21.30
C ALA A 455 10.82 -6.89 -22.38
N PHE A 456 10.24 -8.02 -21.98
CA PHE A 456 9.59 -8.97 -22.88
C PHE A 456 8.18 -8.48 -23.24
N LEU A 457 8.07 -7.82 -24.40
CA LEU A 457 6.85 -7.21 -24.86
C LEU A 457 5.84 -8.29 -25.30
N SER A 458 4.65 -8.23 -24.73
CA SER A 458 3.51 -9.10 -25.02
C SER A 458 2.21 -8.30 -24.90
N GLU A 459 1.09 -8.85 -25.38
CA GLU A 459 -0.22 -8.21 -25.20
C GLU A 459 -0.54 -8.01 -23.71
N GLY A 460 -0.19 -8.99 -22.88
CA GLY A 460 -0.31 -8.89 -21.42
C GLY A 460 0.60 -7.83 -20.82
N TYR A 461 1.79 -7.62 -21.39
CA TYR A 461 2.69 -6.53 -20.98
C TYR A 461 2.05 -5.17 -21.23
N CYS A 462 1.45 -5.00 -22.41
CA CYS A 462 0.76 -3.77 -22.81
C CYS A 462 -0.50 -3.48 -21.98
N LYS A 463 -1.04 -4.46 -21.26
CA LYS A 463 -2.23 -4.33 -20.39
C LYS A 463 -1.87 -4.23 -18.90
N SER A 464 -0.62 -4.49 -18.52
CA SER A 464 -0.19 -4.51 -17.12
C SER A 464 0.35 -3.14 -16.68
N SER A 465 -0.33 -2.49 -15.73
CA SER A 465 0.12 -1.20 -15.18
C SER A 465 1.48 -1.30 -14.50
N VAL A 466 1.76 -2.44 -13.85
CA VAL A 466 3.06 -2.70 -13.22
C VAL A 466 4.18 -2.85 -14.26
N CYS A 467 3.95 -3.60 -15.34
CA CYS A 467 4.96 -3.75 -16.40
C CYS A 467 5.22 -2.42 -17.11
N GLN A 468 4.18 -1.61 -17.31
CA GLN A 468 4.35 -0.29 -17.90
C GLN A 468 5.04 0.70 -16.96
N ASP A 469 4.86 0.60 -15.64
CA ASP A 469 5.66 1.34 -14.64
C ASP A 469 7.15 0.97 -14.79
N GLU A 470 7.49 -0.32 -14.78
CA GLU A 470 8.88 -0.80 -14.96
C GLU A 470 9.49 -0.30 -16.28
N PHE A 471 8.75 -0.42 -17.39
CA PHE A 471 9.19 0.04 -18.70
C PHE A 471 9.43 1.55 -18.71
N SER A 472 8.51 2.32 -18.14
CA SER A 472 8.57 3.79 -18.18
C SER A 472 9.70 4.34 -17.32
N ILE A 473 9.90 3.78 -16.13
CA ILE A 473 11.07 4.10 -15.29
C ILE A 473 12.35 3.68 -16.03
N GLY A 474 12.37 2.48 -16.64
CA GLY A 474 13.51 2.01 -17.42
C GLY A 474 13.84 2.90 -18.62
N LEU A 475 12.84 3.33 -19.37
CA LEU A 475 13.01 4.15 -20.57
C LEU A 475 13.56 5.53 -20.20
N ALA A 476 13.05 6.08 -19.11
CA ALA A 476 13.50 7.33 -18.53
C ALA A 476 14.97 7.26 -18.11
N ARG A 477 15.34 6.20 -17.40
CA ARG A 477 16.72 5.91 -17.00
C ARG A 477 17.63 5.78 -18.23
N HIS A 478 17.18 5.05 -19.26
CA HIS A 478 17.90 4.87 -20.52
C HIS A 478 18.15 6.22 -21.24
N PHE A 479 17.12 7.07 -21.38
CA PHE A 479 17.25 8.38 -22.02
C PHE A 479 17.96 9.43 -21.18
N ALA A 480 17.92 9.29 -19.86
CA ALA A 480 18.70 10.10 -18.94
C ALA A 480 20.21 9.84 -19.07
N GLN A 481 20.61 8.87 -19.90
CA GLN A 481 22.00 8.42 -20.03
C GLN A 481 22.56 7.97 -18.68
N GLU A 482 21.70 7.35 -17.84
CA GLU A 482 22.18 6.47 -16.79
C GLU A 482 23.13 5.46 -17.46
N SER A 483 24.09 4.93 -16.73
CA SER A 483 24.71 3.66 -17.08
C SER A 483 23.69 2.52 -16.92
N MET A 484 22.51 2.62 -17.56
CA MET A 484 21.39 1.68 -17.56
C MET A 484 20.88 1.44 -18.99
N LEU A 485 20.75 0.18 -19.39
CA LEU A 485 20.17 -0.21 -20.69
C LEU A 485 18.73 -0.69 -20.54
N LEU A 486 17.79 -0.09 -21.28
CA LEU A 486 16.49 -0.72 -21.53
C LEU A 486 16.53 -1.42 -22.88
N ILE A 487 16.18 -2.70 -22.89
CA ILE A 487 16.17 -3.55 -24.09
C ILE A 487 14.79 -4.19 -24.21
N PRO A 488 13.88 -3.58 -24.98
CA PRO A 488 12.62 -4.21 -25.31
C PRO A 488 12.89 -5.37 -26.26
N VAL A 489 12.23 -6.49 -26.00
CA VAL A 489 12.38 -7.73 -26.73
C VAL A 489 11.01 -8.17 -27.23
N HIS A 490 10.97 -8.56 -28.50
CA HIS A 490 9.80 -9.15 -29.14
C HIS A 490 10.11 -10.59 -29.55
N THR A 491 9.21 -11.50 -29.19
CA THR A 491 9.30 -12.94 -29.49
C THR A 491 8.10 -13.42 -30.31
N GLU A 492 7.50 -12.54 -31.12
CA GLU A 492 6.32 -12.78 -31.98
C GLU A 492 4.99 -13.13 -31.27
N ARG A 493 4.36 -12.19 -30.54
CA ARG A 493 2.94 -12.28 -30.12
C ARG A 493 2.22 -10.93 -29.99
N VAL A 494 2.77 -9.90 -30.61
CA VAL A 494 2.17 -8.56 -30.62
C VAL A 494 2.43 -7.96 -31.98
N GLU A 495 1.39 -7.78 -32.77
CA GLU A 495 1.49 -7.06 -34.05
C GLU A 495 1.53 -5.55 -33.82
N MET A 496 0.83 -5.11 -32.79
CA MET A 496 0.50 -3.72 -32.50
C MET A 496 0.92 -3.36 -31.09
N LEU A 497 1.89 -2.46 -30.96
CA LEU A 497 2.33 -1.95 -29.66
C LEU A 497 1.76 -0.56 -29.42
N PRO A 498 1.46 -0.20 -28.16
CA PRO A 498 1.36 1.20 -27.77
C PRO A 498 2.62 1.93 -28.23
N ARG A 499 2.44 3.08 -28.87
CA ARG A 499 3.55 3.90 -29.37
C ARG A 499 4.54 4.29 -28.27
N SER A 500 4.05 4.40 -27.05
CA SER A 500 4.86 4.60 -25.86
C SER A 500 5.99 3.56 -25.69
N LEU A 501 5.73 2.31 -26.07
CA LEU A 501 6.69 1.20 -25.94
C LEU A 501 7.67 1.11 -27.13
N THR A 502 7.50 1.91 -28.18
CA THR A 502 8.36 1.90 -29.38
C THR A 502 9.33 3.09 -29.46
N SER A 503 9.44 3.84 -28.37
CA SER A 503 10.37 4.99 -28.23
C SER A 503 11.84 4.60 -28.43
N ILE A 504 12.18 3.33 -28.22
CA ILE A 504 13.47 2.74 -28.53
C ILE A 504 13.29 1.47 -29.39
N PRO A 505 14.25 1.12 -30.25
CA PRO A 505 14.13 -0.05 -31.10
C PRO A 505 13.94 -1.33 -30.29
N CYS A 506 13.02 -2.19 -30.74
CA CYS A 506 12.75 -3.47 -30.12
C CYS A 506 13.64 -4.55 -30.76
N VAL A 507 14.27 -5.40 -29.97
CA VAL A 507 15.06 -6.52 -30.48
C VAL A 507 14.11 -7.64 -30.86
N ASP A 508 14.08 -7.99 -32.15
CA ASP A 508 13.38 -9.16 -32.63
C ASP A 508 14.23 -10.42 -32.38
N LEU A 509 13.70 -11.31 -31.55
CA LEU A 509 14.30 -12.61 -31.26
C LEU A 509 13.62 -13.75 -32.04
N GLY A 510 12.49 -13.51 -32.72
CA GLY A 510 11.67 -14.56 -33.32
C GLY A 510 11.37 -15.72 -32.36
N GLN A 511 11.23 -16.93 -32.90
CA GLN A 511 10.91 -18.15 -32.13
C GLN A 511 12.09 -19.13 -32.00
N THR A 512 13.31 -18.67 -31.68
CA THR A 512 14.45 -19.60 -31.52
C THR A 512 15.14 -19.48 -30.17
N GLN A 513 15.39 -20.64 -29.54
CA GLN A 513 16.17 -20.74 -28.31
C GLN A 513 17.62 -20.25 -28.50
N GLU A 514 18.15 -20.37 -29.72
CA GLU A 514 19.47 -19.85 -30.10
C GLU A 514 19.54 -18.31 -29.98
N ASN A 515 18.47 -17.60 -30.35
CA ASN A 515 18.42 -16.14 -30.21
C ASN A 515 18.37 -15.69 -28.75
N LEU A 516 17.68 -16.42 -27.85
CA LEU A 516 17.70 -16.13 -26.41
C LEU A 516 19.11 -16.34 -25.82
N ALA A 517 19.79 -17.40 -26.24
CA ALA A 517 21.17 -17.67 -25.81
C ALA A 517 22.15 -16.62 -26.33
N SER A 518 22.02 -16.21 -27.60
CA SER A 518 22.85 -15.15 -28.17
C SER A 518 22.57 -13.79 -27.54
N LEU A 519 21.33 -13.50 -27.15
CA LEU A 519 20.98 -12.31 -26.37
C LEU A 519 21.70 -12.33 -25.02
N ALA A 520 21.64 -13.44 -24.29
CA ALA A 520 22.34 -13.59 -23.01
C ALA A 520 23.85 -13.34 -23.16
N ASP A 521 24.47 -13.92 -24.19
CA ASP A 521 25.90 -13.74 -24.46
C ASP A 521 26.26 -12.27 -24.74
N LYS A 522 25.47 -11.60 -25.59
CA LYS A 522 25.66 -10.18 -25.92
C LYS A 522 25.48 -9.27 -24.70
N LEU A 523 24.48 -9.53 -23.85
CA LEU A 523 24.23 -8.72 -22.66
C LEU A 523 25.35 -8.85 -21.62
N ALA A 524 25.86 -10.06 -21.40
CA ALA A 524 27.00 -10.28 -20.52
C ALA A 524 28.23 -9.50 -21.02
N GLU A 525 28.54 -9.57 -22.32
CA GLU A 525 29.62 -8.79 -22.93
C GLU A 525 29.43 -7.27 -22.75
N MET A 526 28.21 -6.77 -22.98
CA MET A 526 27.88 -5.35 -22.86
C MET A 526 28.00 -4.84 -21.41
N LEU A 527 27.59 -5.64 -20.43
CA LEU A 527 27.70 -5.31 -19.00
C LEU A 527 29.17 -5.32 -18.54
N GLU A 528 29.94 -6.34 -18.94
CA GLU A 528 31.38 -6.42 -18.64
C GLU A 528 32.14 -5.23 -19.24
N ALA A 529 31.83 -4.83 -20.48
CA ALA A 529 32.46 -3.69 -21.14
C ALA A 529 32.13 -2.36 -20.43
N ASN A 530 30.89 -2.19 -19.94
CA ASN A 530 30.45 -0.98 -19.25
C ASN A 530 31.10 -0.83 -17.87
N SER A 531 31.32 -1.94 -17.14
CA SER A 531 31.98 -1.94 -15.83
C SER A 531 33.39 -1.30 -15.84
N ARG A 532 34.04 -1.26 -17.01
CA ARG A 532 35.39 -0.72 -17.24
C ARG A 532 35.42 0.80 -17.52
N ASN A 533 34.29 1.42 -17.88
CA ASN A 533 34.18 2.84 -18.23
C ASN A 533 33.49 3.67 -17.12
N LYS A 534 34.16 3.89 -15.99
CA LYS A 534 33.65 4.72 -14.87
C LYS A 534 33.88 6.22 -15.06
N HIS A 535 33.38 6.80 -16.15
CA HIS A 535 33.22 8.26 -16.26
C HIS A 535 31.74 8.58 -16.46
N GLN A 536 31.04 8.77 -15.34
CA GLN A 536 29.66 9.28 -15.33
C GLN A 536 29.67 10.81 -15.49
N PRO A 537 28.97 11.37 -16.49
CA PRO A 537 28.57 12.78 -16.46
C PRO A 537 27.56 13.05 -15.31
N PRO A 538 27.32 14.32 -14.90
CA PRO A 538 26.40 14.66 -13.81
C PRO A 538 24.95 14.39 -14.24
N PHE A 539 24.51 13.20 -13.84
CA PHE A 539 23.46 12.37 -14.41
C PHE A 539 22.00 12.89 -14.22
N PRO A 540 21.59 13.45 -13.05
CA PRO A 540 20.19 13.88 -12.87
C PRO A 540 19.81 15.17 -13.62
N ARG A 541 20.80 15.96 -14.05
CA ARG A 541 20.56 17.31 -14.56
C ARG A 541 19.89 17.33 -15.93
N ILE A 542 20.34 16.49 -16.87
CA ILE A 542 19.80 16.44 -18.24
C ILE A 542 18.33 16.00 -18.22
N PHE A 543 18.02 14.97 -17.44
CA PHE A 543 16.65 14.48 -17.29
C PHE A 543 15.74 15.54 -16.65
N LYS A 544 16.20 16.18 -15.56
CA LYS A 544 15.47 17.29 -14.91
C LYS A 544 15.20 18.44 -15.89
N ASP A 545 16.18 18.82 -16.71
CA ASP A 545 16.04 19.89 -17.71
C ASP A 545 14.98 19.53 -18.78
N LYS A 546 15.00 18.31 -19.31
CA LYS A 546 13.96 17.83 -20.26
C LYS A 546 12.56 17.84 -19.66
N MET A 547 12.43 17.34 -18.42
CA MET A 547 11.13 17.34 -17.72
C MET A 547 10.65 18.78 -17.44
N ALA A 548 11.56 19.71 -17.14
CA ALA A 548 11.22 21.12 -16.97
C ALA A 548 10.76 21.78 -18.28
N GLU A 549 11.35 21.43 -19.42
CA GLU A 549 10.91 21.89 -20.74
C GLU A 549 9.51 21.38 -21.09
N PHE A 550 9.22 20.11 -20.81
CA PHE A 550 7.90 19.52 -20.99
C PHE A 550 6.86 20.25 -20.14
N ARG A 551 7.09 20.35 -18.82
CA ARG A 551 6.19 21.08 -17.92
C ARG A 551 6.00 22.53 -18.36
N SER A 552 7.04 23.19 -18.86
CA SER A 552 6.94 24.54 -19.42
C SER A 552 6.04 24.62 -20.66
N ARG A 553 5.89 23.55 -21.44
CA ARG A 553 4.99 23.47 -22.59
C ARG A 553 3.55 23.19 -22.15
N GLU A 554 3.35 22.20 -21.30
CA GLU A 554 2.06 21.88 -20.69
C GLU A 554 1.51 23.05 -19.87
N PHE A 555 2.37 23.82 -19.23
CA PHE A 555 1.96 25.06 -18.58
C PHE A 555 1.32 26.04 -19.58
N LYS A 556 1.90 26.18 -20.78
CA LYS A 556 1.38 27.09 -21.80
C LYS A 556 0.11 26.58 -22.46
N THR A 557 -0.17 25.28 -22.46
CA THR A 557 -1.44 24.73 -22.98
C THR A 557 -2.57 24.99 -22.00
N ARG A 558 -2.30 24.88 -20.69
CA ARG A 558 -3.29 25.02 -19.61
C ARG A 558 -3.47 26.43 -19.09
N PHE A 559 -2.42 27.25 -19.08
CA PHE A 559 -2.42 28.55 -18.40
C PHE A 559 -1.97 29.71 -19.29
N ARG A 560 -2.35 30.91 -18.87
CA ARG A 560 -1.87 32.19 -19.40
C ARG A 560 -1.58 33.16 -18.26
N MET A 561 -0.80 34.18 -18.54
CA MET A 561 -0.67 35.32 -17.63
C MET A 561 -1.76 36.34 -17.96
N ASP A 562 -2.60 36.70 -16.98
CA ASP A 562 -3.54 37.82 -17.06
C ASP A 562 -3.34 38.77 -15.89
N ARG A 563 -3.22 40.08 -16.15
CA ARG A 563 -2.95 41.12 -15.15
C ARG A 563 -1.83 40.77 -14.14
N GLY A 564 -0.83 40.03 -14.62
CA GLY A 564 0.32 39.56 -13.84
C GLY A 564 0.03 38.41 -12.87
N GLN A 565 -1.08 37.69 -13.05
CA GLN A 565 -1.46 36.47 -12.33
C GLN A 565 -1.57 35.30 -13.32
N VAL A 566 -1.44 34.07 -12.81
CA VAL A 566 -1.66 32.86 -13.60
C VAL A 566 -3.17 32.61 -13.64
N GLU A 567 -3.72 32.43 -14.84
CA GLU A 567 -5.13 32.10 -15.06
C GLU A 567 -5.25 30.85 -15.93
N SER A 568 -6.26 30.03 -15.65
CA SER A 568 -6.60 28.88 -16.51
C SER A 568 -7.13 29.36 -17.87
N LYS A 569 -6.70 28.69 -18.94
CA LYS A 569 -7.26 28.90 -20.29
C LYS A 569 -8.63 28.25 -20.46
N VAL A 570 -8.91 27.20 -19.69
CA VAL A 570 -10.21 26.52 -19.64
C VAL A 570 -10.78 26.79 -18.25
N PRO A 571 -11.62 27.83 -18.08
CA PRO A 571 -12.26 28.07 -16.81
C PRO A 571 -13.27 26.95 -16.52
N PRO A 572 -13.46 26.55 -15.24
CA PRO A 572 -14.58 25.71 -14.86
C PRO A 572 -15.89 26.38 -15.31
N ALA A 573 -16.92 25.59 -15.64
CA ALA A 573 -18.22 26.12 -16.04
C ALA A 573 -18.72 27.12 -14.98
N ALA A 574 -19.29 28.25 -15.40
CA ALA A 574 -19.60 29.39 -14.53
C ALA A 574 -20.53 29.05 -13.35
N ASP A 575 -21.23 27.90 -13.40
CA ASP A 575 -22.15 27.40 -12.38
C ASP A 575 -21.66 26.11 -11.66
N ALA A 576 -20.43 25.65 -11.93
CA ALA A 576 -19.88 24.45 -11.28
C ALA A 576 -19.46 24.77 -9.84
N ASN A 577 -20.34 24.48 -8.88
CA ASN A 577 -19.98 24.49 -7.46
C ASN A 577 -19.02 23.31 -7.21
N VAL A 578 -17.71 23.58 -7.27
CA VAL A 578 -16.67 22.56 -7.10
C VAL A 578 -16.56 22.22 -5.61
N GLU A 579 -17.06 21.04 -5.26
CA GLU A 579 -17.08 20.51 -3.89
C GLU A 579 -16.26 19.22 -3.77
N GLY A 580 -15.73 18.97 -2.59
CA GLY A 580 -15.04 17.72 -2.26
C GLY A 580 -13.84 17.90 -1.33
N ASP A 581 -13.40 16.77 -0.75
CA ASP A 581 -12.25 16.72 0.13
C ASP A 581 -10.93 16.68 -0.64
N VAL A 582 -10.01 17.57 -0.29
CA VAL A 582 -8.64 17.61 -0.81
C VAL A 582 -7.66 17.30 0.32
N ALA A 583 -7.06 16.11 0.28
CA ALA A 583 -6.05 15.69 1.24
C ALA A 583 -4.66 16.18 0.80
N PHE A 584 -3.76 16.48 1.74
CA PHE A 584 -2.36 16.79 1.41
C PHE A 584 -1.39 15.80 2.04
N VAL A 585 -0.38 15.32 1.29
CA VAL A 585 0.79 14.57 1.76
C VAL A 585 2.03 15.43 1.54
N TYR A 586 2.77 15.75 2.60
CA TYR A 586 3.94 16.63 2.56
C TYR A 586 4.83 16.39 3.77
N ALA A 587 6.12 16.73 3.66
CA ALA A 587 7.04 16.78 4.80
C ALA A 587 7.13 18.20 5.40
N GLN A 588 7.77 18.32 6.56
CA GLN A 588 7.79 19.56 7.35
C GLN A 588 8.37 20.76 6.59
N ASP A 589 9.37 20.54 5.73
CA ASP A 589 9.94 21.54 4.82
C ASP A 589 8.92 22.14 3.83
N CYS A 590 7.90 21.38 3.49
CA CYS A 590 6.84 21.74 2.54
C CYS A 590 5.57 22.28 3.20
N LEU A 591 5.50 22.32 4.54
CA LEU A 591 4.32 22.80 5.28
C LEU A 591 3.85 24.17 4.78
N LYS A 592 4.78 25.10 4.55
CA LYS A 592 4.47 26.44 4.05
C LYS A 592 3.79 26.43 2.68
N LEU A 593 4.25 25.55 1.78
CA LEU A 593 3.73 25.46 0.41
C LEU A 593 2.32 24.88 0.41
N ALA A 594 2.12 23.76 1.12
CA ALA A 594 0.83 23.12 1.27
C ALA A 594 -0.21 24.06 1.90
N ALA A 595 0.19 24.82 2.92
CA ALA A 595 -0.68 25.77 3.59
C ALA A 595 -1.18 26.89 2.67
N ILE A 596 -0.28 27.44 1.86
CA ILE A 596 -0.62 28.52 0.93
C ILE A 596 -1.44 27.98 -0.24
N LEU A 597 -1.14 26.77 -0.73
CA LEU A 597 -1.97 26.10 -1.74
C LEU A 597 -3.40 25.87 -1.24
N SER A 598 -3.57 25.42 0.00
CA SER A 598 -4.89 25.28 0.65
C SER A 598 -5.66 26.61 0.73
N VAL A 599 -4.97 27.73 0.99
CA VAL A 599 -5.59 29.07 0.95
C VAL A 599 -6.05 29.42 -0.47
N LEU A 600 -5.20 29.19 -1.47
CA LEU A 600 -5.53 29.48 -2.88
C LEU A 600 -6.71 28.62 -3.38
N LEU A 601 -6.73 27.32 -3.06
CA LEU A 601 -7.84 26.44 -3.42
C LEU A 601 -9.17 26.95 -2.87
N ARG A 602 -9.23 27.32 -1.60
CA ARG A 602 -10.45 27.85 -0.97
C ARG A 602 -10.85 29.24 -1.46
N GLN A 603 -9.88 30.05 -1.91
CA GLN A 603 -10.17 31.35 -2.53
C GLN A 603 -10.86 31.20 -3.89
N HIS A 604 -10.43 30.22 -4.69
CA HIS A 604 -10.96 30.00 -6.04
C HIS A 604 -12.15 29.03 -6.09
N ALA A 605 -12.27 28.12 -5.12
CA ALA A 605 -13.37 27.16 -4.99
C ALA A 605 -13.74 26.98 -3.49
N PRO A 606 -14.65 27.83 -2.96
CA PRO A 606 -15.02 27.80 -1.54
C PRO A 606 -15.66 26.48 -1.06
N GLY A 607 -16.21 25.67 -1.98
CA GLY A 607 -16.79 24.35 -1.70
C GLY A 607 -15.76 23.24 -1.42
N LEU A 608 -14.46 23.49 -1.63
CA LEU A 608 -13.41 22.52 -1.36
C LEU A 608 -13.00 22.49 0.12
N ILE A 609 -12.92 21.29 0.68
CA ILE A 609 -12.48 21.04 2.04
C ILE A 609 -11.03 20.57 2.00
N CYS A 610 -10.09 21.48 2.28
CA CYS A 610 -8.65 21.17 2.26
C CYS A 610 -8.16 20.61 3.60
N GLN A 611 -7.84 19.32 3.63
CA GLN A 611 -7.40 18.58 4.81
C GLN A 611 -5.89 18.32 4.75
N MET A 612 -5.14 19.08 5.55
CA MET A 612 -3.67 19.05 5.54
C MET A 612 -3.05 18.20 6.64
N VAL A 613 -3.71 18.14 7.77
CA VAL A 613 -3.28 17.35 8.90
C VAL A 613 -4.51 16.53 9.23
N SER A 614 -4.38 15.22 9.09
CA SER A 614 -5.26 14.38 9.85
C SER A 614 -4.70 14.42 11.24
N ASP A 615 -5.59 14.59 12.18
CA ASP A 615 -5.18 14.30 13.53
C ASP A 615 -4.69 12.81 13.49
N SER A 616 -5.42 11.98 12.78
CA SER A 616 -5.31 10.54 12.83
C SER A 616 -4.16 9.80 12.19
N THR A 617 -3.93 8.51 12.49
CA THR A 617 -3.25 7.59 11.57
C THR A 617 -4.30 6.83 10.74
N CYS A 618 -5.44 6.49 11.33
CA CYS A 618 -6.60 5.92 10.68
C CYS A 618 -7.42 6.90 9.82
N GLN A 619 -7.69 8.15 10.22
CA GLN A 619 -8.29 9.13 9.29
C GLN A 619 -7.25 9.56 8.32
N ARG A 620 -5.97 9.49 8.68
CA ARG A 620 -4.98 9.73 7.66
C ARG A 620 -5.16 8.72 6.54
N ARG A 621 -5.35 7.45 6.89
CA ARG A 621 -5.70 6.40 5.91
C ARG A 621 -7.07 6.62 5.25
N GLU A 622 -8.13 6.81 6.01
CA GLU A 622 -9.49 7.02 5.48
C GLU A 622 -9.57 8.27 4.59
N LEU A 623 -8.89 9.35 4.96
CA LEU A 623 -8.75 10.56 4.15
C LEU A 623 -8.00 10.26 2.85
N LEU A 624 -6.85 9.58 2.92
CA LEU A 624 -6.09 9.24 1.71
C LEU A 624 -6.86 8.25 0.81
N GLU A 625 -7.74 7.42 1.38
CA GLU A 625 -8.62 6.47 0.68
C GLU A 625 -9.89 7.12 0.08
N SER A 626 -10.46 8.13 0.75
CA SER A 626 -11.77 8.70 0.38
C SER A 626 -11.70 10.08 -0.28
N ALA A 627 -10.63 10.85 -0.06
CA ALA A 627 -10.53 12.23 -0.55
C ALA A 627 -10.76 12.31 -2.05
N ARG A 628 -11.52 13.32 -2.51
CA ARG A 628 -11.75 13.57 -3.93
C ARG A 628 -10.44 13.77 -4.69
N MET A 629 -9.44 14.36 -4.05
CA MET A 629 -8.08 14.55 -4.57
C MET A 629 -7.07 14.46 -3.43
N VAL A 630 -5.94 13.79 -3.66
CA VAL A 630 -4.78 13.79 -2.76
C VAL A 630 -3.63 14.56 -3.41
N VAL A 631 -3.29 15.71 -2.83
CA VAL A 631 -2.16 16.55 -3.24
C VAL A 631 -0.89 16.08 -2.53
N VAL A 632 0.07 15.54 -3.27
CA VAL A 632 1.37 15.13 -2.72
C VAL A 632 2.42 16.16 -3.13
N ILE A 633 3.04 16.81 -2.14
CA ILE A 633 4.21 17.66 -2.33
C ILE A 633 5.44 16.83 -2.03
N VAL A 634 6.10 16.35 -3.07
CA VAL A 634 7.28 15.51 -2.95
C VAL A 634 8.52 16.37 -2.70
N SER A 635 9.24 16.06 -1.62
CA SER A 635 10.51 16.66 -1.21
C SER A 635 11.50 15.58 -0.77
N ASP A 636 12.78 15.92 -0.68
CA ASP A 636 13.79 15.01 -0.11
C ASP A 636 13.45 14.55 1.30
N GLN A 637 12.87 15.43 2.12
CA GLN A 637 12.48 15.07 3.49
C GLN A 637 11.32 14.07 3.50
N LEU A 638 10.37 14.18 2.57
CA LEU A 638 9.30 13.20 2.39
C LEU A 638 9.89 11.83 2.04
N VAL A 639 10.79 11.81 1.04
CA VAL A 639 11.43 10.58 0.55
C VAL A 639 12.28 9.91 1.62
N GLY A 640 12.98 10.69 2.45
CA GLY A 640 13.76 10.18 3.57
C GLY A 640 12.94 9.72 4.78
N THR A 641 11.61 9.85 4.76
CA THR A 641 10.73 9.52 5.89
C THR A 641 9.85 8.32 5.53
N GLN A 642 10.21 7.14 6.02
CA GLN A 642 9.53 5.87 5.68
C GLN A 642 7.98 5.93 5.77
N PRO A 643 7.34 6.47 6.83
CA PRO A 643 5.88 6.58 6.87
C PRO A 643 5.28 7.46 5.77
N LEU A 644 5.95 8.56 5.38
CA LEU A 644 5.45 9.44 4.30
C LEU A 644 5.71 8.84 2.92
N LEU A 645 6.79 8.07 2.77
CA LEU A 645 7.05 7.28 1.57
C LEU A 645 5.97 6.19 1.39
N GLU A 646 5.58 5.52 2.48
CA GLU A 646 4.46 4.58 2.49
C GLU A 646 3.14 5.26 2.10
N GLU A 647 2.83 6.46 2.63
CA GLU A 647 1.66 7.24 2.19
C GLU A 647 1.69 7.55 0.69
N LEU A 648 2.85 7.96 0.15
CA LEU A 648 3.02 8.16 -1.29
C LEU A 648 2.70 6.86 -2.07
N HIS A 649 3.24 5.71 -1.65
CA HIS A 649 2.94 4.43 -2.30
C HIS A 649 1.47 4.03 -2.20
N THR A 650 0.84 4.24 -1.04
CA THR A 650 -0.60 4.00 -0.85
C THR A 650 -1.44 4.83 -1.82
N VAL A 651 -1.12 6.12 -1.95
CA VAL A 651 -1.85 7.06 -2.81
C VAL A 651 -1.63 6.74 -4.29
N LEU A 652 -0.42 6.35 -4.68
CA LEU A 652 -0.13 5.84 -6.02
C LEU A 652 -0.88 4.53 -6.32
N CYS A 653 -0.97 3.62 -5.34
CA CYS A 653 -1.82 2.42 -5.46
C CYS A 653 -3.29 2.78 -5.68
N ARG A 654 -3.81 3.75 -4.93
CA ARG A 654 -5.19 4.21 -5.09
C ARG A 654 -5.45 4.77 -6.48
N GLN A 655 -4.53 5.56 -7.04
CA GLN A 655 -4.65 6.06 -8.42
C GLN A 655 -4.72 4.90 -9.42
N ARG A 656 -3.90 3.86 -9.26
CA ARG A 656 -3.91 2.68 -10.15
C ARG A 656 -5.23 1.92 -10.09
N SER A 657 -5.84 1.82 -8.91
CA SER A 657 -7.16 1.19 -8.75
C SER A 657 -8.32 2.07 -9.25
N THR A 658 -8.07 3.33 -9.59
CA THR A 658 -9.09 4.31 -10.04
C THR A 658 -8.85 4.71 -11.50
N ALA A 659 -9.16 3.80 -12.41
CA ALA A 659 -8.95 3.90 -13.86
C ALA A 659 -9.44 5.22 -14.50
N ASP A 660 -10.65 5.65 -14.17
CA ASP A 660 -11.36 6.71 -14.90
C ASP A 660 -11.45 8.05 -14.16
N ASP A 661 -10.67 8.22 -13.09
CA ASP A 661 -10.67 9.44 -12.29
C ASP A 661 -9.24 9.83 -11.88
N THR A 662 -8.97 11.13 -11.84
CA THR A 662 -7.71 11.66 -11.31
C THR A 662 -7.91 11.93 -9.82
N VAL A 663 -7.34 11.07 -8.98
CA VAL A 663 -7.47 11.17 -7.51
C VAL A 663 -6.18 11.62 -6.84
N VAL A 664 -5.09 11.79 -7.60
CA VAL A 664 -3.77 12.21 -7.09
C VAL A 664 -3.21 13.38 -7.88
N TYR A 665 -2.73 14.39 -7.17
CA TYR A 665 -2.04 15.56 -7.71
C TYR A 665 -0.60 15.61 -7.20
N LEU A 666 0.38 15.41 -8.08
CA LEU A 666 1.79 15.44 -7.71
C LEU A 666 2.41 16.82 -7.99
N MET A 667 3.01 17.41 -6.96
CA MET A 667 3.84 18.61 -7.02
C MET A 667 5.25 18.29 -6.55
N GLN A 668 6.26 18.79 -7.27
CA GLN A 668 7.66 18.69 -6.85
C GLN A 668 8.08 20.00 -6.16
N SER A 669 8.65 19.88 -4.95
CA SER A 669 9.17 21.03 -4.20
C SER A 669 10.68 21.18 -4.26
N GLY A 670 11.39 20.08 -4.49
CA GLY A 670 12.84 20.00 -4.61
C GLY A 670 13.31 18.57 -4.38
N HIS A 671 14.15 18.06 -5.27
CA HIS A 671 14.83 16.77 -5.10
C HIS A 671 16.35 16.93 -5.19
N THR A 672 17.07 16.34 -4.25
CA THR A 672 18.51 16.08 -4.32
C THR A 672 18.82 15.14 -5.47
N GLU A 673 20.09 15.03 -5.82
CA GLU A 673 20.61 14.09 -6.83
C GLU A 673 20.67 12.64 -6.32
N VAL A 674 20.29 12.39 -5.06
CA VAL A 674 20.55 11.13 -4.33
C VAL A 674 19.27 10.31 -4.13
N SER A 675 18.09 10.81 -4.53
CA SER A 675 16.83 10.08 -4.41
C SER A 675 16.72 8.93 -5.43
N PRO A 676 15.98 7.85 -5.10
CA PRO A 676 15.55 6.83 -6.08
C PRO A 676 15.08 7.48 -7.40
N PHE A 677 15.56 6.98 -8.55
CA PHE A 677 15.31 7.58 -9.86
C PHE A 677 13.82 7.67 -10.19
N TYR A 678 13.02 6.65 -9.84
CA TYR A 678 11.59 6.66 -10.16
C TYR A 678 10.85 7.89 -9.61
N LEU A 679 11.35 8.50 -8.52
CA LEU A 679 10.78 9.72 -7.95
C LEU A 679 10.98 10.93 -8.86
N HIS A 680 12.07 10.99 -9.63
CA HIS A 680 12.24 12.02 -10.65
C HIS A 680 11.29 11.81 -11.84
N ALA A 681 10.93 10.55 -12.11
CA ALA A 681 10.05 10.14 -13.21
C ALA A 681 8.56 10.29 -12.90
N LEU A 682 8.19 10.63 -11.66
CA LEU A 682 6.80 10.86 -11.28
C LEU A 682 6.18 12.01 -12.12
N PRO A 683 4.89 11.91 -12.48
CA PRO A 683 4.18 12.84 -13.36
C PRO A 683 3.81 14.14 -12.62
N TYR A 684 4.83 14.90 -12.23
CA TYR A 684 4.66 16.19 -11.60
C TYR A 684 3.95 17.17 -12.52
N ARG A 685 2.80 17.68 -12.09
CA ARG A 685 2.02 18.67 -12.84
C ARG A 685 2.62 20.06 -12.79
N VAL A 686 3.33 20.33 -11.70
CA VAL A 686 4.09 21.55 -11.44
C VAL A 686 5.35 21.21 -10.64
N SER A 687 6.43 21.95 -10.86
CA SER A 687 7.67 21.81 -10.09
C SER A 687 8.23 23.18 -9.73
N LEU A 688 8.66 23.35 -8.47
CA LEU A 688 9.40 24.55 -8.05
C LEU A 688 10.80 24.62 -8.67
N ASP A 689 11.35 23.48 -9.11
CA ASP A 689 12.67 23.39 -9.73
C ASP A 689 12.69 23.91 -11.19
N ASP A 690 11.53 24.26 -11.77
CA ASP A 690 11.42 24.79 -13.14
C ASP A 690 11.88 26.27 -13.24
N GLU A 691 13.10 26.57 -12.76
CA GLU A 691 13.62 27.94 -12.62
C GLU A 691 13.50 28.78 -13.90
N ASN A 692 13.73 28.18 -15.06
CA ASN A 692 13.65 28.87 -16.35
C ASN A 692 12.21 29.29 -16.71
N LEU A 693 11.21 28.50 -16.35
CA LEU A 693 9.81 28.88 -16.51
C LEU A 693 9.49 30.02 -15.56
N TRP A 694 9.76 29.85 -14.27
CA TRP A 694 9.38 30.82 -13.26
C TRP A 694 10.11 32.14 -13.42
N ARG A 695 11.42 32.15 -13.63
CA ARG A 695 12.22 33.38 -13.86
C ARG A 695 11.70 34.21 -15.05
N ARG A 696 11.15 33.57 -16.08
CA ARG A 696 10.53 34.27 -17.23
C ARG A 696 9.20 34.92 -16.83
N LEU A 697 8.33 34.16 -16.16
CA LEU A 697 6.99 34.62 -15.75
C LEU A 697 7.05 35.63 -14.60
N GLU A 698 8.03 35.51 -13.72
CA GLU A 698 8.27 36.42 -12.61
C GLU A 698 8.35 37.86 -13.11
N ARG A 699 8.97 38.14 -14.27
CA ARG A 699 9.04 39.49 -14.84
C ARG A 699 7.67 40.13 -15.02
N ALA A 700 6.69 39.34 -15.49
CA ALA A 700 5.32 39.76 -15.73
C ALA A 700 4.42 39.70 -14.47
N ALA A 701 4.89 39.10 -13.38
CA ALA A 701 4.11 38.96 -12.15
C ALA A 701 3.79 40.32 -11.53
N SER A 702 2.52 40.54 -11.18
CA SER A 702 2.04 41.79 -10.56
C SER A 702 2.48 41.91 -9.10
N ASN A 703 2.62 40.79 -8.40
CA ASN A 703 3.09 40.74 -7.02
C ASN A 703 4.38 39.93 -6.90
N LYS A 704 5.49 40.62 -6.57
CA LYS A 704 6.82 39.99 -6.43
C LYS A 704 7.06 39.35 -5.06
N ASN A 705 6.28 39.75 -4.06
CA ASN A 705 6.38 39.26 -2.68
C ASN A 705 4.98 39.12 -2.07
N PRO A 706 4.14 38.23 -2.64
CA PRO A 706 2.80 38.02 -2.15
C PRO A 706 2.79 37.49 -0.73
N ARG A 707 1.77 37.92 0.00
CA ARG A 707 1.55 37.61 1.40
C ARG A 707 0.21 36.92 1.53
N TYR A 708 0.24 35.73 2.12
CA TYR A 708 -0.95 34.94 2.37
C TYR A 708 -1.21 34.89 3.86
N ALA A 709 -2.40 35.30 4.26
CA ALA A 709 -2.92 34.99 5.58
C ALA A 709 -3.27 33.51 5.58
N VAL A 710 -2.52 32.74 6.37
CA VAL A 710 -2.78 31.32 6.60
C VAL A 710 -3.41 31.22 7.98
N ASP A 711 -4.56 30.57 8.02
CA ASP A 711 -5.21 30.12 9.24
C ASP A 711 -5.50 28.63 9.09
N LEU A 712 -4.53 27.81 9.48
CA LEU A 712 -4.58 26.36 9.42
C LEU A 712 -4.05 25.76 10.71
N LYS A 713 -4.53 24.56 11.06
CA LYS A 713 -4.08 23.83 12.24
C LYS A 713 -2.57 23.59 12.15
N GLY A 714 -1.80 24.10 13.12
CA GLY A 714 -0.34 24.01 13.15
C GLY A 714 0.42 25.11 12.40
N MET A 715 -0.25 26.02 11.69
CA MET A 715 0.38 27.13 10.96
C MET A 715 -0.57 28.34 10.85
N GLN A 716 -0.27 29.40 11.61
CA GLN A 716 -1.04 30.65 11.58
C GLN A 716 -0.14 31.86 11.31
N GLY A 717 -0.67 32.87 10.64
CA GLY A 717 0.02 34.13 10.39
C GLY A 717 0.11 34.50 8.92
N THR A 718 0.88 35.55 8.64
CA THR A 718 1.09 36.03 7.27
C THR A 718 2.42 35.52 6.74
N TYR A 719 2.36 34.67 5.71
CA TYR A 719 3.54 34.06 5.12
C TYR A 719 3.85 34.70 3.78
N ARG A 720 5.14 34.90 3.51
CA ARG A 720 5.63 35.41 2.23
C ARG A 720 5.96 34.26 1.29
N CYS A 721 5.52 34.39 0.05
CA CYS A 721 5.99 33.59 -1.07
C CYS A 721 6.96 34.41 -1.91
N THR A 722 7.93 33.72 -2.53
CA THR A 722 8.62 34.28 -3.69
C THR A 722 7.64 34.37 -4.87
N ALA A 723 7.96 35.18 -5.89
CA ALA A 723 7.15 35.24 -7.09
C ALA A 723 7.05 33.87 -7.79
N ALA A 724 8.14 33.11 -7.91
CA ALA A 724 8.12 31.73 -8.40
C ALA A 724 7.18 30.81 -7.60
N GLN A 725 7.28 30.81 -6.27
CA GLN A 725 6.40 30.02 -5.40
C GLN A 725 4.94 30.40 -5.64
N ASN A 726 4.64 31.69 -5.73
CA ASN A 726 3.30 32.17 -5.97
C ASN A 726 2.72 31.67 -7.30
N LEU A 727 3.47 31.85 -8.39
CA LEU A 727 3.03 31.45 -9.73
C LEU A 727 2.82 29.92 -9.80
N THR A 728 3.70 29.15 -9.15
CA THR A 728 3.60 27.68 -9.09
C THR A 728 2.35 27.24 -8.33
N LEU A 729 2.11 27.79 -7.15
CA LEU A 729 0.96 27.44 -6.30
C LEU A 729 -0.37 27.91 -6.91
N SER A 730 -0.40 29.07 -7.57
CA SER A 730 -1.59 29.52 -8.32
C SER A 730 -1.90 28.59 -9.48
N ALA A 731 -0.89 28.17 -10.26
CA ALA A 731 -1.08 27.19 -11.32
C ALA A 731 -1.61 25.86 -10.79
N ALA A 732 -1.04 25.37 -9.68
CA ALA A 732 -1.50 24.16 -9.02
C ALA A 732 -2.96 24.26 -8.57
N ALA A 733 -3.35 25.39 -7.96
CA ALA A 733 -4.71 25.60 -7.48
C ALA A 733 -5.73 25.54 -8.62
N HIS A 734 -5.48 26.26 -9.72
CA HIS A 734 -6.37 26.24 -10.88
C HIS A 734 -6.47 24.85 -11.51
N ASP A 735 -5.35 24.12 -11.59
CA ASP A 735 -5.31 22.76 -12.14
C ASP A 735 -6.11 21.77 -11.30
N ILE A 736 -5.91 21.79 -9.97
CA ILE A 736 -6.64 20.93 -9.02
C ILE A 736 -8.15 21.18 -9.12
N ILE A 737 -8.57 22.45 -9.13
CA ILE A 737 -9.99 22.82 -9.25
C ILE A 737 -10.57 22.30 -10.58
N SER A 738 -9.83 22.47 -11.68
CA SER A 738 -10.25 21.96 -12.98
C SER A 738 -10.40 20.44 -12.98
N LEU A 739 -9.47 19.70 -12.35
CA LEU A 739 -9.52 18.24 -12.28
C LEU A 739 -10.69 17.75 -11.44
N ILE A 740 -10.98 18.41 -10.32
CA ILE A 740 -12.13 18.05 -9.48
C ILE A 740 -13.44 18.32 -10.24
N ALA A 741 -13.52 19.47 -10.92
CA ALA A 741 -14.70 19.91 -11.67
C ALA A 741 -15.05 19.03 -12.88
N GLN A 742 -14.09 18.31 -13.46
CA GLN A 742 -14.35 17.36 -14.55
C GLN A 742 -15.24 16.18 -14.11
N GLY A 743 -15.36 15.90 -12.80
CA GLY A 743 -16.20 14.82 -12.29
C GLY A 743 -15.53 13.44 -12.38
N ARG A 744 -16.23 12.39 -11.93
CA ARG A 744 -15.77 10.99 -12.05
C ARG A 744 -16.12 10.45 -13.44
N GLY A 745 -15.26 9.61 -14.02
CA GLY A 745 -15.55 8.91 -15.28
C GLY A 745 -15.16 9.67 -16.55
N THR A 746 -14.45 10.80 -16.44
CA THR A 746 -13.92 11.55 -17.60
C THR A 746 -12.58 11.02 -18.12
N GLY A 747 -12.11 9.90 -17.57
CA GLY A 747 -10.77 9.36 -17.83
C GLY A 747 -9.73 10.01 -16.92
N SER A 748 -8.77 9.20 -16.46
CA SER A 748 -7.66 9.72 -15.66
C SER A 748 -6.72 10.58 -16.53
N SER A 749 -6.35 11.73 -15.99
CA SER A 749 -5.37 12.64 -16.59
C SER A 749 -3.94 12.37 -16.08
N MET A 750 -3.81 11.45 -15.11
CA MET A 750 -2.63 10.67 -14.86
C MET A 750 -2.73 9.41 -15.74
N PRO A 751 -1.71 9.03 -16.51
CA PRO A 751 -1.73 7.73 -17.19
C PRO A 751 -2.03 6.60 -16.17
N TYR A 752 -2.57 5.47 -16.64
CA TYR A 752 -2.82 4.27 -15.81
C TYR A 752 -1.57 3.77 -15.05
N ASN A 753 -0.40 4.30 -15.40
CA ASN A 753 0.90 4.03 -14.82
C ASN A 753 1.38 5.25 -14.05
N VAL A 754 2.02 5.00 -12.92
CA VAL A 754 2.66 5.98 -12.05
C VAL A 754 3.71 6.79 -12.81
N THR A 755 4.21 6.29 -13.94
CA THR A 755 5.17 6.98 -14.81
C THR A 755 4.83 6.65 -16.27
N ASN A 756 4.60 7.64 -17.14
CA ASN A 756 4.53 7.39 -18.59
C ASN A 756 5.35 8.48 -19.31
N ILE A 757 6.64 8.22 -19.43
CA ILE A 757 7.60 9.17 -19.99
C ILE A 757 7.57 9.20 -21.52
N ALA A 758 6.99 8.18 -22.15
CA ALA A 758 6.78 8.19 -23.59
C ALA A 758 5.57 9.04 -23.98
N GLU A 759 4.51 9.09 -23.16
CA GLU A 759 3.41 10.04 -23.37
C GLU A 759 3.90 11.50 -23.25
N VAL A 760 4.96 11.75 -22.46
CA VAL A 760 5.64 13.05 -22.41
C VAL A 760 6.30 13.37 -23.76
N GLU A 761 7.01 12.43 -24.38
CA GLU A 761 7.65 12.64 -25.69
C GLU A 761 6.64 12.68 -26.86
N ASP A 762 5.60 11.85 -26.83
CA ASP A 762 4.55 11.80 -27.85
C ASP A 762 3.66 13.07 -27.81
N LYS A 763 3.28 13.55 -26.62
CA LYS A 763 2.60 14.87 -26.48
C LYS A 763 3.50 16.02 -26.93
N ILE A 764 4.81 15.92 -26.73
CA ILE A 764 5.79 16.88 -27.26
C ILE A 764 5.84 16.85 -28.79
N ALA A 765 5.76 15.67 -29.38
CA ALA A 765 5.84 15.47 -30.82
C ALA A 765 4.49 15.65 -31.55
N GLY A 766 3.38 15.79 -30.81
CA GLY A 766 2.03 15.89 -31.37
C GLY A 766 1.52 14.55 -31.91
N VAL A 767 1.96 13.46 -31.27
CA VAL A 767 1.74 12.08 -31.69
C VAL A 767 0.61 11.47 -30.87
N ASP A 768 -0.33 10.81 -31.54
CA ASP A 768 -1.47 10.13 -30.92
C ASP A 768 -1.03 8.84 -30.21
N ASN A 769 -1.80 8.40 -29.21
CA ASN A 769 -1.67 7.14 -28.48
C ASN A 769 -2.04 5.91 -29.35
N SER A 770 -1.95 6.07 -30.67
CA SER A 770 -2.26 5.08 -31.69
C SER A 770 -1.37 3.85 -31.50
N LEU A 771 -1.97 2.68 -31.65
CA LEU A 771 -1.19 1.46 -31.81
C LEU A 771 -0.33 1.56 -33.09
N VAL A 772 0.92 1.14 -33.00
CA VAL A 772 1.85 1.09 -34.14
C VAL A 772 2.28 -0.34 -34.40
N HIS A 773 2.57 -0.65 -35.66
CA HIS A 773 3.05 -1.97 -36.02
C HIS A 773 4.47 -2.19 -35.47
N VAL A 774 4.67 -3.30 -34.73
CA VAL A 774 5.97 -3.60 -34.13
C VAL A 774 7.08 -3.71 -35.18
N HIS A 775 6.78 -4.23 -36.36
CA HIS A 775 7.75 -4.48 -37.43
C HIS A 775 8.39 -3.19 -37.98
N GLU A 776 7.76 -2.03 -37.76
CA GLU A 776 8.33 -0.72 -38.12
C GLU A 776 9.43 -0.28 -37.14
N HIS A 777 9.54 -0.95 -35.99
CA HIS A 777 10.37 -0.56 -34.86
C HIS A 777 11.33 -1.67 -34.38
N ILE A 778 11.37 -2.81 -35.08
CA ILE A 778 12.29 -3.91 -34.73
C ILE A 778 13.68 -3.72 -35.32
N ILE A 779 14.68 -4.23 -34.58
CA ILE A 779 16.04 -4.45 -35.05
C ILE A 779 16.42 -5.92 -34.84
N THR A 780 17.35 -6.41 -35.66
CA THR A 780 17.90 -7.74 -35.49
C THR A 780 18.78 -7.83 -34.25
N LEU A 781 18.88 -9.01 -33.64
CA LEU A 781 19.78 -9.26 -32.50
C LEU A 781 21.26 -8.92 -32.80
N SER A 782 21.71 -9.08 -34.04
CA SER A 782 23.05 -8.67 -34.47
C SER A 782 23.29 -7.16 -34.29
N SER A 783 22.22 -6.37 -34.38
CA SER A 783 22.21 -4.91 -34.30
C SER A 783 22.01 -4.38 -32.87
N ILE A 784 21.95 -5.23 -31.84
CA ILE A 784 21.68 -4.82 -30.46
C ILE A 784 22.67 -3.77 -29.92
N ASN A 785 23.91 -3.77 -30.41
CA ASN A 785 24.94 -2.81 -30.02
C ASN A 785 24.58 -1.36 -30.40
N HIS A 786 23.62 -1.16 -31.30
CA HIS A 786 23.07 0.16 -31.64
C HIS A 786 22.21 0.74 -30.51
N LEU A 787 21.73 -0.07 -29.54
CA LEU A 787 21.03 0.38 -28.33
C LEU A 787 22.00 0.95 -27.26
N SER A 788 23.17 1.44 -27.68
CA SER A 788 24.35 1.67 -26.84
C SER A 788 24.12 2.54 -25.58
N TRP A 789 24.96 2.32 -24.55
CA TRP A 789 25.00 3.12 -23.31
C TRP A 789 25.21 4.62 -23.50
N LYS A 790 25.72 5.04 -24.67
CA LYS A 790 25.76 6.46 -25.06
C LYS A 790 24.54 6.70 -25.91
N GLY A 791 23.47 7.24 -25.31
CA GLY A 791 22.17 7.49 -25.95
C GLY A 791 22.33 7.85 -27.42
N GLY A 792 22.01 6.88 -28.29
CA GLY A 792 22.15 7.04 -29.72
C GLY A 792 21.22 8.15 -30.18
N GLN A 793 21.73 9.07 -31.00
CA GLN A 793 20.84 9.83 -31.88
C GLN A 793 19.99 8.80 -32.63
N ALA A 794 18.66 8.94 -32.55
CA ALA A 794 17.77 8.18 -33.41
C ALA A 794 18.35 8.21 -34.84
N PRO A 795 18.41 7.07 -35.55
CA PRO A 795 18.96 7.06 -36.89
C PRO A 795 18.22 8.11 -37.73
N PRO A 796 18.91 8.86 -38.60
CA PRO A 796 18.24 9.80 -39.47
C PRO A 796 17.17 9.01 -40.23
N ARG A 797 15.91 9.44 -40.12
CA ARG A 797 14.81 8.91 -40.94
C ARG A 797 15.31 8.92 -42.38
N THR A 798 15.54 7.74 -42.94
CA THR A 798 15.85 7.63 -44.36
C THR A 798 14.59 8.08 -45.09
N ASN A 799 14.57 9.32 -45.56
CA ASN A 799 13.63 9.72 -46.59
C ASN A 799 13.77 8.70 -47.73
N PRO A 800 12.67 8.11 -48.22
CA PRO A 800 12.73 7.33 -49.44
C PRO A 800 13.28 8.25 -50.53
N ALA A 801 14.45 7.87 -51.06
CA ALA A 801 15.14 8.62 -52.07
C ALA A 801 14.22 8.84 -53.28
N SER A 802 14.18 10.10 -53.74
CA SER A 802 13.77 10.47 -55.08
C SER A 802 14.54 9.62 -56.11
N HIS A 803 13.86 8.68 -56.74
CA HIS A 803 14.34 8.03 -57.96
C HIS A 803 13.29 8.20 -59.06
N ASP A 804 13.63 9.05 -60.03
CA ASP A 804 13.01 9.14 -61.34
C ASP A 804 13.05 7.79 -62.08
N ALA A 805 11.89 7.30 -62.54
CA ALA A 805 11.75 6.38 -63.68
C ALA A 805 10.27 6.24 -64.13
N PRO A 806 9.97 5.83 -65.39
CA PRO A 806 8.94 6.42 -66.27
C PRO A 806 7.55 5.76 -66.22
N PRO A 807 6.53 6.31 -66.93
CA PRO A 807 5.13 5.92 -66.73
C PRO A 807 4.77 4.62 -67.46
N SER A 808 3.77 3.90 -66.93
CA SER A 808 3.11 2.78 -67.61
C SER A 808 1.63 2.70 -67.21
N PRO A 809 0.77 2.05 -68.03
CA PRO A 809 -0.50 2.63 -68.46
C PRO A 809 -1.74 2.15 -67.70
N ALA A 810 -2.83 2.90 -67.91
CA ALA A 810 -4.15 2.77 -67.31
C ALA A 810 -4.89 1.45 -67.62
N LEU A 811 -5.67 0.97 -66.64
CA LEU A 811 -6.77 0.02 -66.81
C LEU A 811 -8.00 0.43 -65.96
N PRO A 812 -9.22 0.01 -66.33
CA PRO A 812 -10.43 0.82 -66.20
C PRO A 812 -11.43 0.36 -65.11
N LEU A 813 -12.29 1.30 -64.71
CA LEU A 813 -13.44 1.13 -63.80
C LEU A 813 -14.60 0.33 -64.42
N PRO A 814 -15.45 -0.31 -63.58
CA PRO A 814 -16.90 -0.20 -63.82
C PRO A 814 -17.77 0.00 -62.55
N SER A 815 -18.61 1.05 -62.65
CA SER A 815 -20.07 1.23 -62.44
C SER A 815 -20.89 0.68 -61.24
N PRO A 816 -21.95 1.41 -60.78
CA PRO A 816 -22.70 1.21 -59.52
C PRO A 816 -24.04 0.43 -59.68
N PRO A 817 -24.79 0.13 -58.57
CA PRO A 817 -25.82 -0.92 -58.55
C PRO A 817 -27.25 -0.44 -58.81
N SER A 818 -28.12 -1.39 -59.16
CA SER A 818 -29.58 -1.25 -59.32
C SER A 818 -30.36 -2.17 -58.37
N SER A 819 -31.44 -1.66 -57.78
CA SER A 819 -32.49 -2.39 -57.00
C SER A 819 -33.84 -2.34 -57.77
N PRO A 820 -34.99 -2.83 -57.25
CA PRO A 820 -35.38 -4.09 -56.57
C PRO A 820 -36.54 -4.80 -57.35
N PRO A 821 -37.33 -5.75 -56.76
CA PRO A 821 -38.66 -5.39 -56.23
C PRO A 821 -39.15 -6.22 -55.00
N ALA A 822 -40.43 -6.06 -54.64
CA ALA A 822 -41.03 -6.03 -53.30
C ALA A 822 -41.85 -7.26 -52.82
N VAL A 823 -41.91 -7.40 -51.48
CA VAL A 823 -43.00 -7.79 -50.53
C VAL A 823 -43.83 -9.09 -50.73
N ALA A 824 -43.82 -9.94 -49.69
CA ALA A 824 -45.01 -10.61 -49.13
C ALA A 824 -44.80 -11.03 -47.66
N THR A 825 -45.83 -10.80 -46.84
CA THR A 825 -45.97 -11.03 -45.40
C THR A 825 -46.30 -12.48 -45.02
N ASN A 826 -45.70 -13.01 -43.93
CA ASN A 826 -46.39 -13.68 -42.82
C ASN A 826 -45.37 -14.24 -41.81
N GLY A 827 -45.70 -14.13 -40.52
CA GLY A 827 -44.75 -14.32 -39.43
C GLY A 827 -44.67 -15.72 -38.84
N GLN A 828 -43.73 -15.87 -37.91
CA GLN A 828 -43.88 -16.65 -36.68
C GLN A 828 -42.67 -16.35 -35.79
N VAL A 829 -42.96 -16.01 -34.54
CA VAL A 829 -41.99 -15.84 -33.47
C VAL A 829 -41.55 -17.22 -33.01
N VAL A 830 -40.28 -17.56 -33.21
CA VAL A 830 -39.55 -18.57 -32.41
C VAL A 830 -38.11 -18.07 -32.26
N ALA A 831 -37.75 -17.70 -31.04
CA ALA A 831 -36.39 -17.35 -30.66
C ALA A 831 -35.57 -18.64 -30.53
N THR A 832 -34.46 -18.71 -31.27
CA THR A 832 -33.37 -19.65 -31.03
C THR A 832 -32.14 -18.83 -30.68
N ALA A 833 -31.68 -19.01 -29.45
CA ALA A 833 -30.47 -18.47 -28.90
C ALA A 833 -29.24 -18.94 -29.69
N LEU A 834 -28.33 -18.02 -29.99
CA LEU A 834 -26.93 -18.30 -30.23
C LEU A 834 -26.12 -17.43 -29.28
N GLN A 835 -25.21 -18.12 -28.61
CA GLN A 835 -24.36 -17.69 -27.52
C GLN A 835 -23.36 -16.62 -28.00
N GLU A 836 -23.30 -15.49 -27.30
CA GLU A 836 -22.12 -14.63 -27.24
C GLU A 836 -21.34 -15.03 -26.00
N GLU A 837 -20.10 -15.50 -26.18
CA GLU A 837 -19.14 -15.80 -25.12
C GLU A 837 -18.30 -14.54 -24.81
N ASP A 838 -18.50 -14.05 -23.60
CA ASP A 838 -17.53 -13.61 -22.59
C ASP A 838 -16.45 -12.58 -22.96
N ALA A 839 -16.77 -11.32 -22.65
CA ALA A 839 -15.83 -10.25 -22.38
C ALA A 839 -16.03 -9.76 -20.94
N GLU A 840 -15.18 -10.18 -19.99
CA GLU A 840 -15.08 -9.59 -18.64
C GLU A 840 -13.71 -9.99 -18.02
N ASP A 841 -12.80 -9.03 -17.79
CA ASP A 841 -12.54 -8.48 -16.44
C ASP A 841 -11.22 -7.68 -16.36
N GLY A 842 -11.35 -6.47 -15.81
CA GLY A 842 -10.27 -5.50 -15.60
C GLY A 842 -10.85 -4.11 -15.38
N ALA A 843 -11.05 -3.75 -14.11
CA ALA A 843 -11.75 -2.56 -13.57
C ALA A 843 -13.24 -2.78 -13.31
N ALA A 844 -13.61 -2.69 -12.03
CA ALA A 844 -14.97 -2.77 -11.54
C ALA A 844 -15.85 -1.68 -12.19
N VAL A 845 -16.86 -2.09 -12.94
CA VAL A 845 -17.99 -1.25 -13.35
C VAL A 845 -19.19 -1.63 -12.47
N PHE A 846 -19.70 -0.68 -11.70
CA PHE A 846 -20.91 -0.82 -10.89
C PHE A 846 -22.16 -0.72 -11.79
N PRO A 847 -23.21 -1.55 -11.61
CA PRO A 847 -24.56 -1.18 -12.05
C PRO A 847 -25.20 -0.22 -11.04
N ALA A 848 -25.82 0.83 -11.57
CA ALA A 848 -26.62 1.80 -10.84
C ALA A 848 -27.83 1.13 -10.15
N GLN A 849 -28.07 1.47 -8.88
CA GLN A 849 -29.32 1.13 -8.19
C GLN A 849 -30.48 1.96 -8.76
N GLU A 850 -31.52 1.28 -9.22
CA GLU A 850 -32.82 1.87 -9.51
C GLU A 850 -33.50 2.38 -8.24
N GLN A 851 -34.26 3.44 -8.42
CA GLN A 851 -34.96 4.25 -7.44
C GLN A 851 -36.09 3.47 -6.75
N GLU A 852 -36.10 3.41 -5.43
CA GLU A 852 -37.33 3.12 -4.67
C GLU A 852 -38.19 4.40 -4.60
N GLU A 853 -39.41 4.29 -5.11
CA GLU A 853 -40.43 5.34 -5.12
C GLU A 853 -40.81 5.79 -3.70
N GLU A 854 -40.89 7.13 -3.54
CA GLU A 854 -41.52 7.79 -2.40
C GLU A 854 -43.02 7.42 -2.30
N VAL A 855 -43.46 6.98 -1.12
CA VAL A 855 -44.88 6.99 -0.73
C VAL A 855 -45.06 7.96 0.45
N PRO A 856 -45.94 8.98 0.34
CA PRO A 856 -46.04 10.07 1.31
C PRO A 856 -46.88 9.72 2.55
N PRO A 857 -46.79 10.51 3.63
CA PRO A 857 -47.55 10.28 4.85
C PRO A 857 -48.94 10.93 4.75
N GLY A 858 -49.99 10.16 4.99
CA GLY A 858 -51.36 10.66 5.10
C GLY A 858 -52.15 9.84 6.12
N GLY A 859 -52.43 10.44 7.28
CA GLY A 859 -53.21 9.81 8.34
C GLY A 859 -54.72 9.85 8.09
N SER A 860 -55.46 9.03 8.84
CA SER A 860 -56.56 9.47 9.72
C SER A 860 -57.33 8.26 10.28
N GLU A 861 -57.31 8.16 11.60
CA GLU A 861 -58.45 7.93 12.51
C GLU A 861 -59.54 6.84 12.28
N ARG A 862 -59.83 6.20 13.44
CA ARG A 862 -61.09 5.57 13.93
C ARG A 862 -61.39 4.18 13.37
N GLN A 863 -61.84 3.18 14.14
CA GLN A 863 -62.60 3.10 15.40
C GLN A 863 -62.63 1.59 15.76
N ARG A 864 -62.44 1.08 16.99
CA ARG A 864 -63.40 0.97 18.11
C ARG A 864 -62.79 0.01 19.13
N GLU A 865 -62.69 0.40 20.39
CA GLU A 865 -63.46 -0.20 21.50
C GLU A 865 -63.14 0.58 22.80
N THR A 866 -64.15 1.36 23.19
CA THR A 866 -64.47 2.08 24.45
C THR A 866 -63.39 2.73 25.29
#